data_AF-A0A6F8ZKG2-F1
#
_entry.id   AF-A0A6F8ZKG2-F1
#
_cell.length_a   1.000
_cell.length_b   1.000
_cell.length_c   1.000
_cell.angle_alpha   90.00
_cell.angle_beta   90.00
_cell.angle_gamma   90.00
#
_symmetry.space_group_name_H-M   'P 1'
#
loop_
_entity.id
_entity.type
_entity.pdbx_description
1 polymer ?
#
loop_
_entity_poly.entity_id
_entity_poly.type
_entity_poly.pdbx_seq_one_letter_code
_entity_poly.pdbx_strand_id
1 'polypeptide(L)'
;MMGAALALVLAGPVAGAAGRGPVVRLVVAPAVGRAVFPAPDTLWRGVVYLAPRHPRALAAYAAQAARTRRFLTPRMLAARFGPDPAVVAAVRAQLCRQGFRVEGRTAAGLGLEVAAPAAVVERAWATRLGRWGRALLALAPLRLQGPEAGAVTYVSGLGPALVRGPQPAIPRWHVYSGGGVLPPAVPSPNLTVTMAGPASVPTGQDIALEVAAVDPATGAPLAGWQVEAGPAAPYDGPLFAVDLAGGNRLDGDGRDRLVLSMAAPYEGPWTVSITNGTVTYSTSVGPLSWQGPPVVTTPLTPAQVNTAFHATRLVAAAQAAGGMAVGVLAGSDPTPADLSAFEALHHLPASPLVVHAPPQGDPGVVSGWHAELMLDLERVVSSAPGARLDIWQIDPQDGHLAQALAAAVQADKDQVFSISAVEPAAAEPASALDTWQTLLEEAAAEGMTVVAGSGDAGAFALPGSTRPDVDWPAAAAEVTAVGGTQLGLDAATGRIASEWAWGPDGLWQGQVDGSGGGFSRRVPVPAWQAGVVPAGASGRGVPDLAFPATTPYYQFVDDGQTTGAGGTSAAAPTWAGWVADMAVLGGRQGLMNPDLYAAARQDPGVFRPVVHGGNPVWQAGPGWNPVTGWGSARVDALFAVLGPAQPVVLPAGRPAAGQAVLVRVAVANGLGQPLAAPGLTVSLSGSGAAVDGVTDSPVTATTGPSGTAAFTVTVPPGTPPGTPFGLTARVYWGRATPAGRPLAVEGVTGPVRVVRLAGATRFETAGMVAAAEGPVFPTAVLVSGADGHLVDALTATPLASVLGAPILLTAGRQRLGTATAATLRRLGVQQVVLVGALDASAIAAGLPEGVRVGAVLAGRTRYGTAARVAAAVLQADAAAGRAPALVLAASAADGHLVDALAAGPAAGAAGAPILLLPPAGPLPASEAAIAARFSRTVVVGAAAAYPAVAGLPGVEVLAGATRFGTAAAVDRAFFPHPRVVVAGNGQPAHLVDALAAGPLAAGRAAPLVLLDGGVLPASSRRYLAGVALDVDRVWVLGGTASIPAGAAARLGRLVATGTP
;
A
#
# COMPACT_ATOMS: atom_id res chain seq x y z
N MET A 1 7.14 40.84 2.98
CA MET A 1 6.37 41.60 4.00
C MET A 1 4.97 41.00 4.09
N MET A 2 4.74 40.04 4.99
CA MET A 2 3.39 39.57 5.36
C MET A 2 3.43 39.21 6.85
N GLY A 3 2.93 40.11 7.70
CA GLY A 3 2.66 39.80 9.11
C GLY A 3 1.21 39.34 9.22
N ALA A 4 0.98 38.09 9.59
CA ALA A 4 -0.35 37.54 9.85
C ALA A 4 -0.68 37.68 11.35
N ALA A 5 -1.70 38.47 11.68
CA ALA A 5 -2.29 38.51 13.02
C ALA A 5 -3.36 37.40 13.11
N LEU A 6 -3.13 36.39 13.97
CA LEU A 6 -4.08 35.31 14.22
C LEU A 6 -4.77 35.53 15.59
N ALA A 7 -6.09 35.70 15.60
CA ALA A 7 -6.90 35.72 16.82
C ALA A 7 -7.65 34.38 16.98
N LEU A 8 -7.43 33.71 18.10
CA LEU A 8 -7.98 32.39 18.44
C LEU A 8 -9.40 32.52 19.04
N VAL A 9 -10.39 31.75 18.57
CA VAL A 9 -11.69 31.59 19.26
C VAL A 9 -11.82 30.15 19.75
N LEU A 10 -11.87 29.97 21.06
CA LEU A 10 -12.14 28.70 21.74
C LEU A 10 -13.64 28.34 21.62
N ALA A 11 -13.97 27.11 21.21
CA ALA A 11 -15.32 26.57 21.31
C ALA A 11 -15.38 25.44 22.35
N GLY A 12 -16.12 25.67 23.45
CA GLY A 12 -16.48 24.64 24.42
C GLY A 12 -17.73 23.85 23.99
N PRO A 13 -18.04 22.70 24.64
CA PRO A 13 -19.19 21.88 24.29
C PRO A 13 -20.50 22.50 24.77
N VAL A 14 -21.57 22.45 23.96
CA VAL A 14 -22.93 22.79 24.40
C VAL A 14 -23.86 21.63 24.08
N ALA A 15 -24.54 21.13 25.10
CA ALA A 15 -25.56 20.10 25.01
C ALA A 15 -26.91 20.67 24.49
N GLY A 16 -27.58 19.87 23.66
CA GLY A 16 -29.04 19.76 23.48
C GLY A 16 -29.90 21.01 23.34
N ALA A 17 -30.42 21.25 22.13
CA ALA A 17 -31.75 21.84 21.94
C ALA A 17 -32.46 21.12 20.78
N ALA A 18 -33.58 20.48 21.09
CA ALA A 18 -34.43 19.76 20.15
C ALA A 18 -35.02 20.71 19.09
N GLY A 19 -34.95 20.33 17.80
CA GLY A 19 -35.77 20.96 16.74
C GLY A 19 -35.06 21.52 15.50
N ARG A 20 -33.75 21.34 15.29
CA ARG A 20 -33.08 21.71 14.02
C ARG A 20 -32.23 20.53 13.52
N GLY A 21 -32.35 20.19 12.23
CA GLY A 21 -31.64 19.07 11.60
C GLY A 21 -30.11 19.15 11.74
N PRO A 22 -29.38 18.04 11.45
CA PRO A 22 -27.94 17.97 11.69
C PRO A 22 -27.21 19.07 10.91
N VAL A 23 -26.48 19.92 11.64
CA VAL A 23 -25.65 21.00 11.07
C VAL A 23 -24.21 20.47 11.01
N VAL A 24 -23.68 20.24 9.82
CA VAL A 24 -22.23 20.13 9.62
C VAL A 24 -21.64 21.53 9.83
N ARG A 25 -20.93 21.76 10.93
CA ARG A 25 -20.30 23.05 11.21
C ARG A 25 -18.86 23.03 10.72
N LEU A 26 -18.62 23.51 9.49
CA LEU A 26 -17.27 23.88 9.03
C LEU A 26 -16.87 25.21 9.71
N VAL A 27 -15.76 25.27 10.44
CA VAL A 27 -15.25 26.53 11.02
C VAL A 27 -14.38 27.24 9.98
N VAL A 28 -14.54 28.56 9.82
CA VAL A 28 -13.77 29.41 8.91
C VAL A 28 -12.77 30.24 9.72
N ALA A 29 -11.51 30.33 9.28
CA ALA A 29 -10.50 31.24 9.83
C ALA A 29 -10.63 32.66 9.24
N PRO A 30 -10.30 33.73 10.00
CA PRO A 30 -10.50 35.11 9.55
C PRO A 30 -9.35 35.56 8.64
N ALA A 31 -9.51 35.43 7.32
CA ALA A 31 -8.69 36.15 6.35
C ALA A 31 -9.56 37.19 5.63
N VAL A 32 -9.98 38.22 6.35
CA VAL A 32 -10.66 39.38 5.76
C VAL A 32 -9.61 40.43 5.37
N GLY A 33 -9.23 40.39 4.10
CA GLY A 33 -8.38 41.41 3.48
C GLY A 33 -8.42 41.31 1.96
N ARG A 34 -9.52 41.76 1.35
CA ARG A 34 -9.88 41.73 -0.09
C ARG A 34 -10.36 40.38 -0.64
N ALA A 35 -11.49 39.86 -0.13
CA ALA A 35 -12.23 38.83 -0.85
C ALA A 35 -12.86 39.43 -2.12
N VAL A 36 -12.44 38.99 -3.31
CA VAL A 36 -13.14 39.26 -4.57
C VAL A 36 -14.30 38.27 -4.67
N PHE A 37 -15.52 38.72 -4.93
CA PHE A 37 -16.64 37.80 -5.12
C PHE A 37 -16.61 37.20 -6.52
N PRO A 38 -16.80 35.89 -6.69
CA PRO A 38 -16.88 35.28 -8.01
C PRO A 38 -18.13 35.78 -8.76
N ALA A 39 -18.06 35.82 -10.09
CA ALA A 39 -19.25 36.04 -10.90
C ALA A 39 -20.28 34.91 -10.63
N PRO A 40 -21.59 35.21 -10.58
CA PRO A 40 -22.63 34.23 -10.24
C PRO A 40 -22.60 32.92 -11.05
N ASP A 41 -22.13 33.00 -12.30
CA ASP A 41 -22.01 31.93 -13.29
C ASP A 41 -20.66 31.21 -13.26
N THR A 42 -19.73 31.61 -12.40
CA THR A 42 -18.43 30.92 -12.21
C THR A 42 -18.70 29.46 -11.84
N LEU A 43 -18.21 28.53 -12.66
CA LEU A 43 -18.40 27.10 -12.41
C LEU A 43 -17.50 26.63 -11.26
N TRP A 44 -18.10 25.99 -10.27
CA TRP A 44 -17.40 25.23 -9.23
C TRP A 44 -17.49 23.73 -9.54
N ARG A 45 -16.41 23.00 -9.26
CA ARG A 45 -16.32 21.53 -9.34
C ARG A 45 -15.74 20.98 -8.03
N GLY A 46 -16.32 19.91 -7.51
CA GLY A 46 -15.84 19.25 -6.30
C GLY A 46 -16.44 17.87 -6.11
N VAL A 47 -16.09 17.23 -5.00
CA VAL A 47 -16.58 15.91 -4.62
C VAL A 47 -17.31 16.01 -3.29
N VAL A 48 -18.52 15.45 -3.24
CA VAL A 48 -19.28 15.27 -2.00
C VAL A 48 -19.00 13.87 -1.47
N TYR A 49 -18.21 13.77 -0.41
CA TYR A 49 -17.87 12.51 0.26
C TYR A 49 -18.98 12.06 1.18
N LEU A 50 -19.21 10.76 1.19
CA LEU A 50 -20.25 10.10 1.96
C LEU A 50 -19.63 9.14 2.97
N ALA A 51 -20.25 9.05 4.14
CA ALA A 51 -19.78 8.13 5.17
C ALA A 51 -19.85 6.67 4.68
N PRO A 52 -18.80 5.86 4.91
CA PRO A 52 -18.88 4.41 4.71
C PRO A 52 -19.92 3.81 5.67
N ARG A 53 -20.55 2.68 5.29
CA ARG A 53 -21.55 2.01 6.16
C ARG A 53 -20.97 1.55 7.50
N HIS A 54 -19.68 1.21 7.53
CA HIS A 54 -19.00 0.64 8.69
C HIS A 54 -17.56 1.18 8.86
N PRO A 55 -17.36 2.47 9.22
CA PRO A 55 -16.03 3.09 9.29
C PRO A 55 -15.07 2.36 10.23
N ARG A 56 -15.54 1.95 11.42
CA ARG A 56 -14.70 1.16 12.35
C ARG A 56 -14.26 -0.20 11.79
N ALA A 57 -15.09 -0.82 10.94
CA ALA A 57 -14.75 -2.09 10.32
C ALA A 57 -13.78 -1.90 9.13
N LEU A 58 -13.83 -0.75 8.46
CA LEU A 58 -12.84 -0.35 7.46
C LEU A 58 -11.47 -0.15 8.10
N ALA A 59 -11.37 0.66 9.16
CA ALA A 59 -10.15 0.85 9.95
C ALA A 59 -9.54 -0.48 10.43
N ALA A 60 -10.37 -1.35 11.02
CA ALA A 60 -9.93 -2.67 11.47
C ALA A 60 -9.47 -3.57 10.32
N TYR A 61 -10.13 -3.47 9.15
CA TYR A 61 -9.74 -4.22 7.97
C TYR A 61 -8.42 -3.71 7.39
N ALA A 62 -8.21 -2.39 7.29
CA ALA A 62 -6.96 -1.80 6.83
C ALA A 62 -5.75 -2.33 7.63
N ALA A 63 -5.86 -2.35 8.96
CA ALA A 63 -4.83 -2.91 9.85
C ALA A 63 -4.64 -4.44 9.72
N GLN A 64 -5.67 -5.18 9.30
CA GLN A 64 -5.59 -6.61 9.02
C GLN A 64 -5.03 -6.90 7.62
N ALA A 65 -5.39 -6.09 6.63
CA ALA A 65 -5.04 -6.25 5.22
C ALA A 65 -3.52 -6.22 5.06
N ALA A 66 -2.85 -5.27 5.71
CA ALA A 66 -1.38 -5.21 5.79
C ALA A 66 -0.75 -6.51 6.29
N ARG A 67 -1.19 -7.02 7.46
CA ARG A 67 -0.63 -8.24 8.06
C ARG A 67 -0.88 -9.50 7.25
N THR A 68 -1.99 -9.55 6.52
CA THR A 68 -2.41 -10.75 5.76
C THR A 68 -2.10 -10.66 4.28
N ARG A 69 -1.62 -9.49 3.80
CA ARG A 69 -1.46 -9.14 2.39
C ARG A 69 -2.72 -9.45 1.57
N ARG A 70 -3.90 -9.19 2.15
CA ARG A 70 -5.22 -9.35 1.53
C ARG A 70 -5.86 -8.00 1.31
N PHE A 71 -5.53 -7.39 0.18
CA PHE A 71 -6.06 -6.09 -0.19
C PHE A 71 -7.37 -6.20 -0.97
N LEU A 72 -8.18 -5.15 -0.92
CA LEU A 72 -9.40 -5.04 -1.70
C LEU A 72 -9.10 -4.28 -3.00
N THR A 73 -9.81 -4.61 -4.08
CA THR A 73 -9.91 -3.68 -5.22
C THR A 73 -10.89 -2.56 -4.86
N PRO A 74 -10.85 -1.39 -5.52
CA PRO A 74 -11.84 -0.32 -5.32
C PRO A 74 -13.30 -0.79 -5.37
N ARG A 75 -13.62 -1.68 -6.31
CA ARG A 75 -14.97 -2.27 -6.43
C ARG A 75 -15.36 -3.14 -5.23
N MET A 76 -14.43 -3.90 -4.67
CA MET A 76 -14.66 -4.72 -3.48
C MET A 76 -14.80 -3.86 -2.23
N LEU A 77 -14.00 -2.79 -2.13
CA LEU A 77 -14.11 -1.81 -1.06
C LEU A 77 -15.48 -1.10 -1.11
N ALA A 78 -15.89 -0.63 -2.28
CA ALA A 78 -17.22 -0.04 -2.52
C ALA A 78 -18.36 -1.00 -2.12
N ALA A 79 -18.25 -2.26 -2.54
CA ALA A 79 -19.27 -3.27 -2.24
C ALA A 79 -19.36 -3.57 -0.74
N ARG A 80 -18.24 -3.59 -0.02
CA ARG A 80 -18.17 -3.97 1.38
C ARG A 80 -18.41 -2.80 2.34
N PHE A 81 -17.72 -1.70 2.12
CA PHE A 81 -17.65 -0.55 3.04
C PHE A 81 -18.27 0.73 2.48
N GLY A 82 -18.51 0.80 1.16
CA GLY A 82 -19.10 1.96 0.49
C GLY A 82 -20.44 2.40 1.10
N PRO A 83 -20.93 3.61 0.81
CA PRO A 83 -22.16 4.14 1.38
C PRO A 83 -23.38 3.33 0.91
N ASP A 84 -24.49 3.39 1.65
CA ASP A 84 -25.72 2.70 1.24
C ASP A 84 -26.21 3.24 -0.12
N PRO A 85 -26.45 2.38 -1.13
CA PRO A 85 -26.90 2.82 -2.46
C PRO A 85 -28.17 3.70 -2.43
N ALA A 86 -29.07 3.48 -1.48
CA ALA A 86 -30.26 4.30 -1.30
C ALA A 86 -29.90 5.71 -0.80
N VAL A 87 -28.95 5.81 0.14
CA VAL A 87 -28.41 7.10 0.61
C VAL A 87 -27.70 7.83 -0.51
N VAL A 88 -26.86 7.13 -1.30
CA VAL A 88 -26.18 7.72 -2.47
C VAL A 88 -27.19 8.25 -3.48
N ALA A 89 -28.25 7.48 -3.78
CA ALA A 89 -29.31 7.89 -4.69
C ALA A 89 -30.09 9.11 -4.17
N ALA A 90 -30.37 9.15 -2.87
CA ALA A 90 -31.08 10.24 -2.23
C ALA A 90 -30.25 11.54 -2.19
N VAL A 91 -28.97 11.47 -1.81
CA VAL A 91 -28.05 12.62 -1.87
C VAL A 91 -27.89 13.11 -3.31
N ARG A 92 -27.71 12.22 -4.29
CA ARG A 92 -27.66 12.59 -5.72
C ARG A 92 -28.93 13.32 -6.15
N ALA A 93 -30.11 12.78 -5.82
CA ALA A 93 -31.38 13.39 -6.19
C ALA A 93 -31.55 14.77 -5.52
N GLN A 94 -31.08 14.92 -4.28
CA GLN A 94 -31.09 16.19 -3.58
C GLN A 94 -30.18 17.22 -4.25
N LEU A 95 -28.93 16.85 -4.57
CA LEU A 95 -27.98 17.72 -5.28
C LEU A 95 -28.56 18.19 -6.62
N CYS A 96 -29.16 17.28 -7.40
CA CYS A 96 -29.83 17.64 -8.65
C CYS A 96 -31.01 18.61 -8.44
N ARG A 97 -31.84 18.39 -7.41
CA ARG A 97 -32.93 19.34 -7.06
C ARG A 97 -32.40 20.71 -6.65
N GLN A 98 -31.22 20.76 -6.05
CA GLN A 98 -30.55 22.00 -5.65
C GLN A 98 -29.85 22.71 -6.82
N GLY A 99 -29.84 22.13 -8.02
CA GLY A 99 -29.24 22.72 -9.22
C GLY A 99 -27.81 22.27 -9.51
N PHE A 100 -27.29 21.27 -8.79
CA PHE A 100 -25.99 20.66 -9.10
C PHE A 100 -26.11 19.64 -10.22
N ARG A 101 -25.10 19.61 -11.10
CA ARG A 101 -24.87 18.49 -12.03
C ARG A 101 -24.00 17.46 -11.32
N VAL A 102 -24.50 16.23 -11.19
CA VAL A 102 -23.67 15.10 -10.75
C VAL A 102 -23.01 14.49 -11.99
N GLU A 103 -21.69 14.61 -12.08
CA GLU A 103 -20.89 14.23 -13.25
C GLU A 103 -20.45 12.77 -13.20
N GLY A 104 -20.27 12.24 -11.98
CA GLY A 104 -19.72 10.91 -11.79
C GLY A 104 -19.79 10.41 -10.35
N ARG A 105 -19.05 9.35 -10.09
CA ARG A 105 -18.80 8.78 -8.77
C ARG A 105 -17.34 8.42 -8.68
N THR A 106 -16.78 8.55 -7.49
CA THR A 106 -15.42 8.08 -7.22
C THR A 106 -15.32 6.56 -7.44
N ALA A 107 -14.13 6.03 -7.77
CA ALA A 107 -13.96 4.61 -8.11
C ALA A 107 -14.36 3.66 -6.97
N ALA A 108 -14.12 4.05 -5.72
CA ALA A 108 -14.59 3.36 -4.51
C ALA A 108 -16.07 3.64 -4.16
N GLY A 109 -16.77 4.46 -4.94
CA GLY A 109 -18.19 4.78 -4.77
C GLY A 109 -18.51 5.61 -3.52
N LEU A 110 -17.50 6.14 -2.84
CA LEU A 110 -17.59 6.88 -1.58
C LEU A 110 -17.80 8.38 -1.75
N GLY A 111 -17.73 8.89 -2.98
CA GLY A 111 -18.00 10.29 -3.30
C GLY A 111 -18.82 10.47 -4.57
N LEU A 112 -19.53 11.60 -4.63
CA LEU A 112 -20.23 12.08 -5.81
C LEU A 112 -19.47 13.27 -6.40
N GLU A 113 -19.04 13.15 -7.65
CA GLU A 113 -18.45 14.26 -8.39
C GLU A 113 -19.55 15.21 -8.85
N VAL A 114 -19.42 16.49 -8.50
CA VAL A 114 -20.47 17.49 -8.70
C VAL A 114 -19.92 18.78 -9.27
N ALA A 115 -20.77 19.46 -10.05
CA ALA A 115 -20.49 20.78 -10.57
C ALA A 115 -21.72 21.69 -10.49
N ALA A 116 -21.51 22.97 -10.19
CA ALA A 116 -22.58 23.98 -10.17
C ALA A 116 -22.02 25.40 -10.31
N PRO A 117 -22.79 26.38 -10.84
CA PRO A 117 -22.44 27.79 -10.76
C PRO A 117 -22.33 28.28 -9.30
N ALA A 118 -21.46 29.25 -9.04
CA ALA A 118 -21.23 29.82 -7.71
C ALA A 118 -22.53 30.26 -7.01
N ALA A 119 -23.44 30.93 -7.72
CA ALA A 119 -24.73 31.36 -7.17
C ALA A 119 -25.70 30.20 -6.82
N VAL A 120 -25.49 29.01 -7.40
CA VAL A 120 -26.20 27.79 -7.01
C VAL A 120 -25.60 27.22 -5.73
N VAL A 121 -24.27 27.14 -5.64
CA VAL A 121 -23.56 26.68 -4.43
C VAL A 121 -23.93 27.52 -3.22
N GLU A 122 -23.83 28.84 -3.32
CA GLU A 122 -24.16 29.79 -2.25
C GLU A 122 -25.58 29.62 -1.75
N ARG A 123 -26.54 29.48 -2.67
CA ARG A 123 -27.96 29.35 -2.35
C ARG A 123 -28.29 27.99 -1.74
N ALA A 124 -27.80 26.91 -2.34
CA ALA A 124 -28.12 25.55 -1.94
C ALA A 124 -27.56 25.19 -0.57
N TRP A 125 -26.37 25.70 -0.25
CA TRP A 125 -25.66 25.39 1.00
C TRP A 125 -25.61 26.57 1.98
N ALA A 126 -26.41 27.62 1.74
CA ALA A 126 -26.51 28.81 2.57
C ALA A 126 -25.15 29.36 3.01
N THR A 127 -24.23 29.46 2.06
CA THR A 127 -22.87 29.99 2.24
C THR A 127 -22.66 31.20 1.33
N ARG A 128 -21.47 31.80 1.42
CA ARG A 128 -21.02 32.83 0.50
C ARG A 128 -19.65 32.43 -0.02
N LEU A 129 -19.43 32.53 -1.33
CA LEU A 129 -18.16 32.17 -1.93
C LEU A 129 -17.27 33.40 -2.07
N GLY A 130 -16.01 33.25 -1.69
CA GLY A 130 -14.93 34.18 -2.01
C GLY A 130 -14.04 33.58 -3.09
N ARG A 131 -13.47 34.43 -3.93
CA ARG A 131 -12.43 34.06 -4.88
C ARG A 131 -11.07 34.45 -4.31
N TRP A 132 -10.15 33.49 -4.31
CA TRP A 132 -8.74 33.69 -3.99
C TRP A 132 -7.90 33.08 -5.10
N GLY A 133 -7.39 33.91 -6.02
CA GLY A 133 -6.77 33.40 -7.25
C GLY A 133 -7.76 32.61 -8.11
N ARG A 134 -7.45 31.35 -8.39
CA ARG A 134 -8.33 30.40 -9.11
C ARG A 134 -9.39 29.74 -8.20
N ALA A 135 -9.17 29.79 -6.89
CA ALA A 135 -10.01 29.14 -5.88
C ALA A 135 -11.37 29.75 -5.70
N LEU A 136 -12.33 28.89 -5.35
CA LEU A 136 -13.57 29.27 -4.70
C LEU A 136 -13.58 28.74 -3.27
N LEU A 137 -13.74 29.63 -2.30
CA LEU A 137 -13.69 29.30 -0.88
C LEU A 137 -15.03 29.63 -0.23
N ALA A 138 -15.53 28.76 0.63
CA ALA A 138 -16.68 29.08 1.46
C ALA A 138 -16.27 30.06 2.58
N LEU A 139 -16.83 31.27 2.55
CA LEU A 139 -16.62 32.31 3.57
C LEU A 139 -17.49 32.09 4.82
N ALA A 140 -18.35 31.08 4.79
CA ALA A 140 -19.20 30.67 5.90
C ALA A 140 -19.37 29.13 5.91
N PRO A 141 -19.64 28.51 7.08
CA PRO A 141 -19.92 27.08 7.19
C PRO A 141 -20.98 26.62 6.17
N LEU A 142 -20.70 25.52 5.46
CA LEU A 142 -21.68 24.90 4.56
C LEU A 142 -22.87 24.35 5.37
N ARG A 143 -24.09 24.72 4.98
CA ARG A 143 -25.33 24.20 5.56
C ARG A 143 -26.05 23.34 4.55
N LEU A 144 -25.71 22.06 4.54
CA LEU A 144 -26.43 21.05 3.78
C LEU A 144 -27.87 20.94 4.29
N GLN A 145 -28.83 21.03 3.39
CA GLN A 145 -30.27 20.90 3.71
C GLN A 145 -30.72 19.44 3.54
N GLY A 146 -31.89 19.07 4.06
CA GLY A 146 -32.49 17.75 3.82
C GLY A 146 -32.12 16.64 4.82
N PRO A 147 -32.90 15.53 4.84
CA PRO A 147 -32.70 14.43 5.78
C PRO A 147 -31.39 13.65 5.54
N GLU A 148 -30.83 13.72 4.33
CA GLU A 148 -29.60 13.02 3.95
C GLU A 148 -28.33 13.82 4.20
N ALA A 149 -28.44 15.06 4.70
CA ALA A 149 -27.28 15.91 5.05
C ALA A 149 -26.32 15.25 6.05
N GLY A 150 -26.82 14.37 6.93
CA GLY A 150 -26.01 13.63 7.89
C GLY A 150 -25.17 12.50 7.28
N ALA A 151 -25.38 12.15 6.00
CA ALA A 151 -24.58 11.16 5.29
C ALA A 151 -23.32 11.76 4.63
N VAL A 152 -23.28 13.08 4.45
CA VAL A 152 -22.13 13.78 3.86
C VAL A 152 -21.08 14.03 4.94
N THR A 153 -19.88 13.50 4.72
CA THR A 153 -18.75 13.68 5.64
C THR A 153 -17.97 14.94 5.31
N TYR A 154 -17.79 15.23 4.01
CA TYR A 154 -16.97 16.33 3.54
C TYR A 154 -17.32 16.75 2.11
N VAL A 155 -17.02 18.00 1.77
CA VAL A 155 -17.14 18.56 0.42
C VAL A 155 -15.78 19.14 0.05
N SER A 156 -15.13 18.60 -0.97
CA SER A 156 -13.80 19.07 -1.39
C SER A 156 -13.88 20.41 -2.12
N GLY A 157 -12.79 21.18 -2.08
CA GLY A 157 -12.63 22.38 -2.91
C GLY A 157 -13.50 23.58 -2.47
N LEU A 158 -13.90 23.62 -1.20
CA LEU A 158 -14.59 24.78 -0.59
C LEU A 158 -14.11 25.12 0.84
N GLY A 159 -13.10 24.41 1.37
CA GLY A 159 -12.55 24.64 2.72
C GLY A 159 -11.61 25.86 2.80
N PRO A 160 -11.19 26.28 4.01
CA PRO A 160 -10.24 27.41 4.17
C PRO A 160 -8.89 27.10 3.51
N ALA A 161 -8.36 28.05 2.74
CA ALA A 161 -7.09 27.93 2.01
C ALA A 161 -5.88 28.20 2.91
N LEU A 162 -5.38 27.17 3.61
CA LEU A 162 -4.12 27.26 4.35
C LEU A 162 -3.32 25.96 4.24
N VAL A 163 -3.07 25.47 3.02
CA VAL A 163 -1.94 24.54 2.83
C VAL A 163 -0.67 25.36 2.99
N ARG A 164 0.16 25.02 3.98
CA ARG A 164 1.51 25.57 4.03
C ARG A 164 2.24 25.08 2.79
N GLY A 165 2.83 26.01 2.04
CA GLY A 165 3.81 25.60 1.04
C GLY A 165 4.93 24.85 1.78
N PRO A 166 5.18 23.56 1.48
CA PRO A 166 6.42 22.93 1.90
C PRO A 166 7.56 23.76 1.32
N GLN A 167 8.59 24.02 2.13
CA GLN A 167 9.78 24.71 1.66
C GLN A 167 10.96 23.82 2.00
N PRO A 168 11.68 23.32 0.98
CA PRO A 168 12.84 22.48 1.25
C PRO A 168 13.88 23.28 2.02
N ALA A 169 14.59 22.63 2.93
CA ALA A 169 15.72 23.24 3.62
C ALA A 169 16.87 23.44 2.61
N ILE A 170 16.91 24.61 1.97
CA ILE A 170 17.97 24.97 1.01
C ILE A 170 19.13 25.60 1.79
N PRO A 171 20.40 25.28 1.48
CA PRO A 171 21.56 25.93 2.08
C PRO A 171 21.46 27.45 1.90
N ARG A 172 21.30 28.15 3.01
CA ARG A 172 21.47 29.60 3.08
C ARG A 172 22.63 29.90 4.00
N TRP A 173 23.60 30.62 3.47
CA TRP A 173 24.71 31.20 4.22
C TRP A 173 24.15 32.18 5.26
N HIS A 174 23.89 31.70 6.47
CA HIS A 174 23.71 32.59 7.60
C HIS A 174 25.09 32.90 8.17
N VAL A 175 25.67 33.99 7.68
CA VAL A 175 26.64 34.75 8.48
C VAL A 175 25.85 35.24 9.69
N TYR A 176 26.11 34.68 10.87
CA TYR A 176 25.77 35.34 12.12
C TYR A 176 26.62 36.61 12.23
N SER A 177 26.23 37.69 11.57
CA SER A 177 26.67 39.04 11.93
C SER A 177 25.77 39.51 13.08
N GLY A 178 25.97 38.91 14.25
CA GLY A 178 25.52 39.47 15.52
C GLY A 178 26.41 40.64 15.92
N GLY A 179 26.46 41.67 15.08
CA GLY A 179 27.04 42.97 15.41
C GLY A 179 26.13 43.71 16.39
N GLY A 180 26.03 43.22 17.62
CA GLY A 180 25.50 43.97 18.75
C GLY A 180 26.67 44.61 19.48
N VAL A 181 26.76 45.95 19.46
CA VAL A 181 27.72 46.71 20.25
C VAL A 181 27.52 46.35 21.73
N LEU A 182 28.52 45.70 22.34
CA LEU A 182 28.58 45.53 23.80
C LEU A 182 28.68 46.92 24.45
N PRO A 183 27.81 47.29 25.41
CA PRO A 183 28.03 48.46 26.23
C PRO A 183 29.29 48.29 27.11
N PRO A 184 29.90 49.37 27.61
CA PRO A 184 31.21 49.32 28.26
C PRO A 184 31.22 48.49 29.55
N ALA A 185 32.40 47.92 29.82
CA ALA A 185 32.74 47.02 30.92
C ALA A 185 32.08 47.33 32.28
N VAL A 186 31.33 46.34 32.78
CA VAL A 186 31.00 46.16 34.20
C VAL A 186 31.70 44.86 34.62
N PRO A 187 32.36 44.79 35.80
CA PRO A 187 33.13 43.62 36.20
C PRO A 187 32.28 42.35 36.26
N SER A 188 32.84 41.28 35.69
CA SER A 188 32.24 39.98 35.45
C SER A 188 31.66 39.32 36.71
N PRO A 189 30.53 38.59 36.64
CA PRO A 189 30.23 37.54 37.61
C PRO A 189 31.32 36.48 37.59
N ASN A 190 31.47 35.80 38.73
CA ASN A 190 32.29 34.59 38.82
C ASN A 190 31.59 33.43 38.10
N LEU A 191 31.54 33.48 36.76
CA LEU A 191 31.18 32.34 35.93
C LEU A 191 32.37 31.38 35.92
N THR A 192 32.24 30.26 36.62
CA THR A 192 33.27 29.22 36.65
C THR A 192 32.83 28.08 35.76
N VAL A 193 33.64 27.74 34.76
CA VAL A 193 33.44 26.56 33.92
C VAL A 193 34.60 25.61 34.16
N THR A 194 34.28 24.40 34.62
CA THR A 194 35.26 23.36 34.90
C THR A 194 35.03 22.21 33.93
N MET A 195 36.06 21.82 33.17
CA MET A 195 35.97 20.69 32.25
C MET A 195 36.20 19.38 33.02
N ALA A 196 35.27 18.44 32.89
CA ALA A 196 35.39 17.09 33.41
C ALA A 196 35.83 16.14 32.29
N GLY A 197 37.12 16.09 31.98
CA GLY A 197 37.66 15.18 30.95
C GLY A 197 38.98 15.63 30.31
N PRO A 198 39.55 14.82 29.40
CA PRO A 198 40.74 15.19 28.63
C PRO A 198 40.43 16.26 27.56
N ALA A 199 41.40 17.13 27.24
CA ALA A 199 41.27 18.18 26.23
C ALA A 199 41.25 17.69 24.76
N SER A 200 41.41 16.37 24.56
CA SER A 200 41.34 15.71 23.27
C SER A 200 40.39 14.52 23.35
N VAL A 201 39.36 14.52 22.50
CA VAL A 201 38.28 13.53 22.55
C VAL A 201 37.99 12.99 21.14
N PRO A 202 37.80 11.67 20.96
CA PRO A 202 37.43 11.12 19.66
C PRO A 202 36.06 11.60 19.15
N THR A 203 35.86 11.65 17.84
CA THR A 203 34.56 11.95 17.24
C THR A 203 33.50 10.92 17.63
N GLY A 204 32.30 11.40 17.99
CA GLY A 204 31.24 10.67 18.68
C GLY A 204 31.33 10.54 20.22
N GLN A 205 32.28 11.19 20.93
CA GLN A 205 32.38 11.11 22.40
C GLN A 205 32.15 12.44 23.12
N ASP A 206 31.25 12.46 24.10
CA ASP A 206 30.85 13.65 24.84
C ASP A 206 31.96 14.28 25.71
N ILE A 207 32.02 15.62 25.74
CA ILE A 207 32.76 16.40 26.74
C ILE A 207 31.77 16.96 27.75
N ALA A 208 31.91 16.60 29.03
CA ALA A 208 31.15 17.22 30.09
C ALA A 208 31.85 18.48 30.63
N LEU A 209 31.14 19.60 30.63
CA LEU A 209 31.49 20.85 31.28
C LEU A 209 30.57 21.06 32.48
N GLU A 210 31.16 21.26 33.66
CA GLU A 210 30.42 21.74 34.82
C GLU A 210 30.42 23.27 34.81
N VAL A 211 29.24 23.86 34.69
CA VAL A 211 29.04 25.30 34.67
C VAL A 211 28.46 25.71 36.01
N ALA A 212 29.06 26.70 36.66
CA ALA A 212 28.56 27.28 37.91
C ALA A 212 28.57 28.80 37.80
N ALA A 213 27.45 29.44 38.16
CA ALA A 213 27.35 30.89 38.13
C ALA A 213 26.64 31.47 39.35
N VAL A 214 27.24 32.53 39.87
CA VAL A 214 26.72 33.31 41.00
C VAL A 214 26.70 34.80 40.67
N ASP A 215 25.76 35.51 41.25
CA ASP A 215 25.64 36.96 41.15
C ASP A 215 26.88 37.64 41.76
N PRO A 216 27.54 38.60 41.07
CA PRO A 216 28.79 39.19 41.53
C PRO A 216 28.60 40.13 42.73
N ALA A 217 27.41 40.72 42.89
CA ALA A 217 27.12 41.68 43.95
C ALA A 217 26.64 40.99 45.23
N THR A 218 25.97 39.86 45.11
CA THR A 218 25.30 39.18 46.23
C THR A 218 25.83 37.78 46.52
N GLY A 219 26.59 37.18 45.60
CA GLY A 219 27.07 35.79 45.72
C GLY A 219 25.96 34.74 45.60
N ALA A 220 24.73 35.15 45.29
CA ALA A 220 23.58 34.25 45.18
C ALA A 220 23.67 33.41 43.90
N PRO A 221 23.23 32.14 43.93
CA PRO A 221 23.13 31.31 42.72
C PRO A 221 22.24 31.93 41.65
N LEU A 222 22.68 31.90 40.39
CA LEU A 222 21.90 32.38 39.25
C LEU A 222 20.92 31.32 38.73
N ALA A 223 20.14 30.73 39.62
CA ALA A 223 19.19 29.66 39.29
C ALA A 223 18.18 30.09 38.21
N GLY A 224 17.90 29.20 37.26
CA GLY A 224 16.96 29.42 36.16
C GLY A 224 17.48 30.24 34.97
N TRP A 225 18.72 30.73 35.03
CA TRP A 225 19.38 31.42 33.92
C TRP A 225 19.77 30.41 32.84
N GLN A 226 19.62 30.81 31.57
CA GLN A 226 19.93 29.96 30.44
C GLN A 226 21.43 29.80 30.25
N VAL A 227 21.86 28.60 29.88
CA VAL A 227 23.26 28.27 29.56
C VAL A 227 23.36 27.93 28.08
N GLU A 228 24.35 28.51 27.40
CA GLU A 228 24.66 28.28 25.99
C GLU A 228 26.17 28.05 25.83
N ALA A 229 26.59 27.29 24.82
CA ALA A 229 28.00 27.11 24.48
C ALA A 229 28.19 26.98 22.98
N GLY A 230 29.35 27.37 22.45
CA GLY A 230 29.65 27.25 21.03
C GLY A 230 31.10 27.61 20.69
N PRO A 231 31.56 27.37 19.45
CA PRO A 231 32.88 27.79 19.01
C PRO A 231 33.02 29.33 19.06
N ALA A 232 34.19 29.83 19.46
CA ALA A 232 34.44 31.27 19.60
C ALA A 232 34.64 32.01 18.25
N ALA A 233 34.76 31.27 17.15
CA ALA A 233 34.78 31.78 15.79
C ALA A 233 33.66 31.09 14.96
N PRO A 234 33.13 31.75 13.91
CA PRO A 234 32.15 31.13 13.01
C PRO A 234 32.71 29.82 12.43
N TYR A 235 31.97 28.73 12.58
CA TYR A 235 32.34 27.41 12.09
C TYR A 235 31.30 26.93 11.06
N ASP A 236 31.74 26.75 9.82
CA ASP A 236 30.90 26.34 8.68
C ASP A 236 30.92 24.82 8.42
N GLY A 237 31.42 24.02 9.37
CA GLY A 237 31.48 22.55 9.24
C GLY A 237 30.20 21.84 9.71
N PRO A 238 29.98 20.57 9.31
CA PRO A 238 28.82 19.81 9.76
C PRO A 238 28.91 19.51 11.27
N LEU A 239 27.78 19.69 11.96
CA LEU A 239 27.50 19.31 13.35
C LEU A 239 28.17 20.13 14.46
N PHE A 240 27.33 20.91 15.15
CA PHE A 240 27.50 21.25 16.57
C PHE A 240 26.17 20.91 17.25
N ALA A 241 26.21 20.13 18.32
CA ALA A 241 25.07 20.02 19.22
C ALA A 241 25.58 20.03 20.66
N VAL A 242 25.00 20.95 21.41
CA VAL A 242 25.17 21.08 22.85
C VAL A 242 24.00 20.35 23.49
N ASP A 243 24.27 19.19 24.06
CA ASP A 243 23.28 18.46 24.86
C ASP A 243 23.37 18.96 26.31
N LEU A 244 22.27 19.51 26.82
CA LEU A 244 22.22 20.11 28.16
C LEU A 244 21.33 19.22 29.00
N ALA A 245 21.96 18.41 29.88
CA ALA A 245 21.27 17.41 30.69
C ALA A 245 20.17 18.01 31.60
N GLY A 246 20.16 19.33 31.81
CA GLY A 246 19.22 20.07 32.68
C GLY A 246 18.18 20.98 31.98
N GLY A 247 18.06 20.98 30.65
CA GLY A 247 17.08 21.85 29.96
C GLY A 247 17.52 23.31 29.79
N ASN A 248 18.81 23.51 29.54
CA ASN A 248 19.47 24.79 29.30
C ASN A 248 19.25 25.80 30.41
N ARG A 249 19.23 25.38 31.69
CA ARG A 249 19.05 26.27 32.83
C ARG A 249 19.87 25.83 34.02
N LEU A 250 20.51 26.79 34.68
CA LEU A 250 21.16 26.55 35.96
C LEU A 250 20.15 26.04 37.00
N ASP A 251 20.51 24.97 37.71
CA ASP A 251 19.71 24.37 38.78
C ASP A 251 19.54 25.33 39.96
N GLY A 252 18.76 24.90 40.97
CA GLY A 252 18.48 25.69 42.18
C GLY A 252 19.73 26.13 42.96
N ASP A 253 20.88 25.48 42.75
CA ASP A 253 22.18 25.80 43.33
C ASP A 253 23.11 26.60 42.38
N GLY A 254 22.61 27.01 41.21
CA GLY A 254 23.34 27.82 40.23
C GLY A 254 24.36 27.03 39.42
N ARG A 255 24.23 25.69 39.38
CA ARG A 255 25.10 24.80 38.61
C ARG A 255 24.32 24.07 37.52
N ASP A 256 25.02 23.66 36.47
CA ASP A 256 24.48 22.75 35.46
C ASP A 256 25.62 21.95 34.83
N ARG A 257 25.28 20.81 34.22
CA ARG A 257 26.20 19.99 33.44
C ARG A 257 25.86 20.11 31.96
N LEU A 258 26.79 20.75 31.26
CA LEU A 258 26.78 20.92 29.83
C LEU A 258 27.52 19.76 29.16
N VAL A 259 26.91 19.12 28.17
CA VAL A 259 27.53 18.07 27.37
C VAL A 259 27.77 18.60 25.95
N LEU A 260 29.03 18.75 25.57
CA LEU A 260 29.41 19.10 24.21
C LEU A 260 29.63 17.83 23.42
N SER A 261 29.01 17.71 22.25
CA SER A 261 29.43 16.69 21.30
C SER A 261 29.47 17.19 19.87
N MET A 262 30.44 16.66 19.12
CA MET A 262 30.70 17.03 17.75
C MET A 262 30.65 15.81 16.84
N ALA A 263 30.35 16.01 15.58
CA ALA A 263 30.42 14.95 14.59
C ALA A 263 31.40 15.22 13.45
N ALA A 264 32.19 16.30 13.56
CA ALA A 264 33.35 16.57 12.74
C ALA A 264 34.56 16.93 13.62
N PRO A 265 35.79 16.73 13.12
CA PRO A 265 36.99 17.25 13.76
C PRO A 265 36.93 18.77 13.90
N TYR A 266 37.29 19.26 15.09
CA TYR A 266 37.42 20.69 15.38
C TYR A 266 38.59 20.92 16.31
N GLU A 267 39.31 22.01 16.06
CA GLU A 267 40.39 22.48 16.90
C GLU A 267 40.24 23.99 17.06
N GLY A 268 39.84 24.45 18.25
CA GLY A 268 39.63 25.87 18.48
C GLY A 268 39.03 26.20 19.85
N PRO A 269 39.03 27.50 20.21
CA PRO A 269 38.48 27.95 21.48
C PRO A 269 36.96 27.94 21.50
N TRP A 270 36.39 27.62 22.66
CA TRP A 270 34.95 27.60 22.89
C TRP A 270 34.52 28.78 23.74
N THR A 271 33.29 29.24 23.57
CA THR A 271 32.62 30.24 24.42
C THR A 271 31.46 29.59 25.13
N VAL A 272 31.35 29.80 26.44
CA VAL A 272 30.19 29.43 27.26
C VAL A 272 29.54 30.72 27.74
N SER A 273 28.25 30.85 27.53
CA SER A 273 27.45 32.02 27.86
C SER A 273 26.31 31.68 28.80
N ILE A 274 25.96 32.59 29.69
CA ILE A 274 24.75 32.50 30.52
C ILE A 274 23.89 33.75 30.36
N THR A 275 22.57 33.61 30.28
CA THR A 275 21.66 34.74 30.06
C THR A 275 20.31 34.59 30.75
N ASN A 276 19.70 35.70 31.17
CA ASN A 276 18.29 35.76 31.59
C ASN A 276 17.40 36.47 30.56
N GLY A 277 17.92 36.72 29.35
CA GLY A 277 17.26 37.47 28.28
C GLY A 277 17.46 38.99 28.35
N THR A 278 18.03 39.53 29.45
CA THR A 278 18.37 40.96 29.59
C THR A 278 19.86 41.18 29.79
N VAL A 279 20.52 40.27 30.52
CA VAL A 279 21.96 40.32 30.81
C VAL A 279 22.58 39.01 30.37
N THR A 280 23.71 39.09 29.65
CA THR A 280 24.48 37.93 29.20
C THR A 280 25.91 38.02 29.70
N TYR A 281 26.43 36.92 30.22
CA TYR A 281 27.83 36.76 30.61
C TYR A 281 28.46 35.68 29.76
N SER A 282 29.76 35.77 29.46
CA SER A 282 30.44 34.80 28.60
C SER A 282 31.88 34.60 29.05
N THR A 283 32.39 33.38 28.90
CA THR A 283 33.79 33.01 29.16
C THR A 283 34.27 32.02 28.11
N SER A 284 35.60 31.94 27.90
CA SER A 284 36.18 31.00 26.95
C SER A 284 36.74 29.75 27.64
N VAL A 285 36.55 28.58 27.02
CA VAL A 285 36.98 27.27 27.56
C VAL A 285 37.94 26.58 26.58
N GLY A 286 39.22 26.53 26.96
CA GLY A 286 40.31 25.82 26.27
C GLY A 286 40.48 26.14 24.78
N PRO A 287 41.43 25.51 24.08
CA PRO A 287 41.17 24.90 22.79
C PRO A 287 40.76 23.44 23.03
N LEU A 288 39.59 23.04 22.54
CA LEU A 288 39.18 21.63 22.56
C LEU A 288 39.52 21.02 21.21
N SER A 289 40.10 19.81 21.22
CA SER A 289 40.45 19.08 20.01
C SER A 289 39.60 17.82 19.87
N TRP A 290 38.92 17.68 18.73
CA TRP A 290 38.15 16.50 18.40
C TRP A 290 38.84 15.69 17.30
N GLN A 291 39.15 14.42 17.56
CA GLN A 291 39.86 13.54 16.62
C GLN A 291 38.91 12.53 15.98
N GLY A 292 38.72 12.60 14.66
CA GLY A 292 37.92 11.61 13.93
C GLY A 292 38.26 11.57 12.44
N PRO A 293 37.75 10.57 11.71
CA PRO A 293 37.94 10.50 10.27
C PRO A 293 37.31 11.74 9.60
N PRO A 294 37.88 12.23 8.49
CA PRO A 294 37.26 13.31 7.71
C PRO A 294 35.87 12.86 7.24
N VAL A 295 34.88 13.73 7.45
CA VAL A 295 33.48 13.48 7.04
C VAL A 295 33.16 14.19 5.74
N VAL A 296 32.17 13.66 4.99
CA VAL A 296 31.65 14.30 3.79
C VAL A 296 30.98 15.63 4.17
N THR A 297 31.43 16.73 3.59
CA THR A 297 30.91 18.09 3.84
C THR A 297 30.11 18.65 2.65
N THR A 298 30.16 17.98 1.49
CA THR A 298 29.42 18.34 0.29
C THR A 298 28.03 17.69 0.29
N PRO A 299 27.08 18.20 -0.52
CA PRO A 299 25.79 17.54 -0.68
C PRO A 299 25.92 16.06 -1.05
N LEU A 300 25.07 15.23 -0.45
CA LEU A 300 25.05 13.78 -0.55
C LEU A 300 24.49 13.32 -1.90
N THR A 301 25.27 12.50 -2.60
CA THR A 301 24.87 11.87 -3.86
C THR A 301 23.92 10.67 -3.63
N PRO A 302 23.12 10.26 -4.64
CA PRO A 302 22.29 9.06 -4.56
C PRO A 302 23.07 7.79 -4.16
N ALA A 303 24.26 7.59 -4.73
CA ALA A 303 25.09 6.44 -4.46
C ALA A 303 25.60 6.41 -3.00
N GLN A 304 25.97 7.56 -2.44
CA GLN A 304 26.37 7.68 -1.03
C GLN A 304 25.22 7.32 -0.10
N VAL A 305 24.01 7.82 -0.36
CA VAL A 305 22.81 7.55 0.46
C VAL A 305 22.44 6.06 0.40
N ASN A 306 22.33 5.48 -0.79
CA ASN A 306 22.01 4.05 -0.96
C ASN A 306 23.07 3.14 -0.32
N THR A 307 24.35 3.55 -0.31
CA THR A 307 25.42 2.80 0.35
C THR A 307 25.34 2.93 1.87
N ALA A 308 25.16 4.15 2.39
CA ALA A 308 25.13 4.45 3.81
C ALA A 308 24.01 3.69 4.54
N PHE A 309 22.83 3.60 3.93
CA PHE A 309 21.66 2.92 4.50
C PHE A 309 21.50 1.47 4.05
N HIS A 310 22.52 0.90 3.41
CA HIS A 310 22.50 -0.49 2.93
C HIS A 310 21.29 -0.79 2.04
N ALA A 311 21.05 0.00 1.00
CA ALA A 311 19.96 -0.22 0.04
C ALA A 311 20.45 -0.73 -1.33
N THR A 312 21.76 -0.76 -1.55
CA THR A 312 22.34 -1.06 -2.88
C THR A 312 21.87 -2.37 -3.53
N ARG A 313 21.59 -3.43 -2.75
CA ARG A 313 21.15 -4.71 -3.31
C ARG A 313 19.69 -4.68 -3.69
N LEU A 314 18.85 -4.13 -2.82
CA LEU A 314 17.44 -3.89 -3.10
C LEU A 314 17.27 -3.09 -4.40
N VAL A 315 17.97 -1.96 -4.50
CA VAL A 315 17.90 -1.04 -5.64
C VAL A 315 18.30 -1.74 -6.94
N ALA A 316 19.45 -2.42 -6.95
CA ALA A 316 19.91 -3.13 -8.14
C ALA A 316 18.93 -4.23 -8.60
N ALA A 317 18.32 -4.96 -7.64
CA ALA A 317 17.38 -6.03 -7.94
C ALA A 317 16.04 -5.51 -8.47
N ALA A 318 15.51 -4.44 -7.88
CA ALA A 318 14.25 -3.83 -8.31
C ALA A 318 14.38 -3.17 -9.70
N GLN A 319 15.49 -2.49 -9.96
CA GLN A 319 15.80 -1.93 -11.28
C GLN A 319 15.84 -3.03 -12.35
N ALA A 320 16.47 -4.18 -12.06
CA ALA A 320 16.49 -5.32 -12.98
C ALA A 320 15.10 -5.93 -13.22
N ALA A 321 14.16 -5.74 -12.30
CA ALA A 321 12.77 -6.18 -12.40
C ALA A 321 11.84 -5.16 -13.08
N GLY A 322 12.37 -4.02 -13.54
CA GLY A 322 11.63 -3.02 -14.31
C GLY A 322 11.00 -1.89 -13.49
N GLY A 323 11.25 -1.83 -12.18
CA GLY A 323 10.74 -0.77 -11.31
C GLY A 323 9.21 -0.73 -11.20
N MET A 324 8.69 0.28 -10.51
CA MET A 324 7.26 0.56 -10.44
C MET A 324 6.97 2.04 -10.40
N ALA A 325 5.69 2.39 -10.28
CA ALA A 325 5.26 3.77 -10.15
C ALA A 325 5.26 4.25 -8.71
N VAL A 326 5.65 5.50 -8.51
CA VAL A 326 5.55 6.22 -7.25
C VAL A 326 4.70 7.47 -7.47
N GLY A 327 3.62 7.58 -6.69
CA GLY A 327 2.77 8.76 -6.68
C GLY A 327 3.39 9.86 -5.82
N VAL A 328 3.48 11.09 -6.33
CA VAL A 328 3.98 12.26 -5.60
C VAL A 328 2.88 13.31 -5.54
N LEU A 329 2.49 13.76 -4.34
CA LEU A 329 1.48 14.80 -4.17
C LEU A 329 2.15 16.16 -3.99
N ALA A 330 2.03 17.05 -4.97
CA ALA A 330 2.74 18.33 -4.98
C ALA A 330 1.98 19.45 -5.70
N GLY A 331 2.35 20.70 -5.42
CA GLY A 331 1.61 21.90 -5.85
C GLY A 331 2.12 22.63 -7.09
N SER A 332 2.89 22.00 -7.97
CA SER A 332 3.53 22.68 -9.11
C SER A 332 3.59 21.77 -10.34
N ASP A 333 3.85 22.36 -11.52
CA ASP A 333 4.43 21.64 -12.65
C ASP A 333 5.89 21.28 -12.38
N PRO A 334 6.34 20.09 -12.83
CA PRO A 334 7.74 19.71 -12.80
C PRO A 334 8.53 20.40 -13.93
N THR A 335 9.85 20.43 -13.81
CA THR A 335 10.76 20.77 -14.91
C THR A 335 11.45 19.49 -15.40
N PRO A 336 10.97 18.83 -16.48
CA PRO A 336 11.56 17.58 -16.96
C PRO A 336 13.04 17.69 -17.34
N ALA A 337 13.50 18.88 -17.73
CA ALA A 337 14.90 19.15 -18.05
C ALA A 337 15.81 19.06 -16.82
N ASP A 338 15.34 19.52 -15.65
CA ASP A 338 16.09 19.47 -14.40
C ASP A 338 16.17 18.02 -13.90
N LEU A 339 15.07 17.28 -13.94
CA LEU A 339 15.09 15.84 -13.62
C LEU A 339 16.04 15.07 -14.54
N SER A 340 15.99 15.34 -15.85
CA SER A 340 16.90 14.71 -16.82
C SER A 340 18.37 15.09 -16.56
N ALA A 341 18.63 16.33 -16.13
CA ALA A 341 19.96 16.78 -15.78
C ALA A 341 20.47 16.10 -14.50
N PHE A 342 19.61 15.92 -13.49
CA PHE A 342 19.92 15.17 -12.27
C PHE A 342 20.21 13.69 -12.57
N GLU A 343 19.36 13.04 -13.38
CA GLU A 343 19.57 11.66 -13.80
C GLU A 343 20.87 11.49 -14.58
N ALA A 344 21.19 12.43 -15.49
CA ALA A 344 22.45 12.43 -16.23
C ALA A 344 23.67 12.66 -15.31
N LEU A 345 23.57 13.59 -14.36
CA LEU A 345 24.61 13.89 -13.37
C LEU A 345 24.97 12.66 -12.53
N HIS A 346 23.99 11.81 -12.24
CA HIS A 346 24.15 10.62 -11.40
C HIS A 346 24.17 9.29 -12.15
N HIS A 347 24.17 9.33 -13.49
CA HIS A 347 24.14 8.15 -14.35
C HIS A 347 22.96 7.21 -14.05
N LEU A 348 21.79 7.79 -13.74
CA LEU A 348 20.55 7.07 -13.48
C LEU A 348 19.78 6.84 -14.79
N PRO A 349 18.99 5.74 -14.90
CA PRO A 349 18.07 5.55 -16.02
C PRO A 349 16.98 6.63 -16.02
N ALA A 350 16.47 6.96 -17.20
CA ALA A 350 15.42 7.95 -17.36
C ALA A 350 14.08 7.48 -16.75
N SER A 351 13.44 8.36 -15.98
CA SER A 351 12.19 8.10 -15.28
C SER A 351 11.00 8.71 -16.04
N PRO A 352 9.97 7.90 -16.42
CA PRO A 352 8.80 8.45 -17.09
C PRO A 352 7.96 9.31 -16.13
N LEU A 353 7.57 10.51 -16.58
CA LEU A 353 6.74 11.45 -15.83
C LEU A 353 5.30 11.46 -16.34
N VAL A 354 4.32 11.41 -15.43
CA VAL A 354 2.89 11.58 -15.71
C VAL A 354 2.32 12.61 -14.75
N VAL A 355 1.68 13.66 -15.29
CA VAL A 355 1.05 14.72 -14.48
C VAL A 355 -0.47 14.52 -14.44
N HIS A 356 -1.03 14.55 -13.24
CA HIS A 356 -2.46 14.48 -12.96
C HIS A 356 -2.95 15.82 -12.40
N ALA A 357 -3.42 16.69 -13.29
CA ALA A 357 -3.91 18.03 -12.93
C ALA A 357 -5.18 18.00 -12.07
N PRO A 358 -5.39 18.97 -11.16
CA PRO A 358 -6.58 19.04 -10.34
C PRO A 358 -7.82 19.45 -11.18
N PRO A 359 -9.05 19.20 -10.69
CA PRO A 359 -10.29 19.56 -11.39
C PRO A 359 -10.43 21.04 -11.78
N GLN A 360 -9.75 21.93 -11.06
CA GLN A 360 -9.69 23.38 -11.29
C GLN A 360 -8.71 23.78 -12.42
N GLY A 361 -8.02 22.79 -12.97
CA GLY A 361 -7.03 22.92 -14.03
C GLY A 361 -5.62 23.05 -13.48
N ASP A 362 -4.66 22.87 -14.38
CA ASP A 362 -3.24 22.93 -14.10
C ASP A 362 -2.84 24.24 -13.39
N PRO A 363 -2.18 24.17 -12.19
CA PRO A 363 -1.71 25.34 -11.47
C PRO A 363 -0.50 26.02 -12.14
N GLY A 364 0.17 25.35 -13.07
CA GLY A 364 1.44 25.79 -13.65
C GLY A 364 2.61 25.61 -12.70
N VAL A 365 3.75 26.22 -13.04
CA VAL A 365 4.90 26.31 -12.14
C VAL A 365 4.59 27.32 -11.02
N VAL A 366 4.59 26.85 -9.77
CA VAL A 366 4.30 27.68 -8.59
C VAL A 366 5.56 27.89 -7.76
N SER A 367 6.00 29.15 -7.65
CA SER A 367 7.18 29.53 -6.86
C SER A 367 7.04 29.07 -5.39
N GLY A 368 8.09 28.43 -4.87
CA GLY A 368 8.12 27.81 -3.54
C GLY A 368 7.71 26.33 -3.54
N TRP A 369 6.73 25.94 -4.34
CA TRP A 369 6.32 24.53 -4.52
C TRP A 369 7.13 23.80 -5.59
N HIS A 370 7.72 24.55 -6.53
CA HIS A 370 8.52 23.98 -7.60
C HIS A 370 9.74 23.22 -7.06
N ALA A 371 10.55 23.88 -6.23
CA ALA A 371 11.74 23.28 -5.63
C ALA A 371 11.39 22.05 -4.78
N GLU A 372 10.25 22.06 -4.07
CA GLU A 372 9.78 20.89 -3.34
C GLU A 372 9.45 19.73 -4.26
N LEU A 373 8.66 19.98 -5.32
CA LEU A 373 8.32 18.93 -6.28
C LEU A 373 9.59 18.36 -6.92
N MET A 374 10.51 19.22 -7.35
CA MET A 374 11.77 18.76 -7.93
C MET A 374 12.56 17.92 -6.93
N LEU A 375 12.64 18.35 -5.66
CA LEU A 375 13.28 17.58 -4.60
C LEU A 375 12.64 16.20 -4.43
N ASP A 376 11.31 16.14 -4.35
CA ASP A 376 10.57 14.89 -4.22
C ASP A 376 10.88 13.92 -5.37
N LEU A 377 10.83 14.40 -6.61
CA LEU A 377 11.11 13.60 -7.80
C LEU A 377 12.55 13.09 -7.81
N GLU A 378 13.51 13.97 -7.56
CA GLU A 378 14.94 13.62 -7.53
C GLU A 378 15.27 12.65 -6.41
N ARG A 379 14.61 12.78 -5.24
CA ARG A 379 14.76 11.83 -4.15
C ARG A 379 14.16 10.47 -4.46
N VAL A 380 13.00 10.40 -5.10
CA VAL A 380 12.42 9.12 -5.53
C VAL A 380 13.32 8.43 -6.55
N VAL A 381 13.79 9.11 -7.60
CA VAL A 381 14.66 8.45 -8.60
C VAL A 381 16.05 8.12 -8.06
N SER A 382 16.48 8.79 -6.99
CA SER A 382 17.72 8.44 -6.29
C SER A 382 17.63 7.10 -5.56
N SER A 383 16.48 6.80 -4.95
CA SER A 383 16.27 5.56 -4.17
C SER A 383 15.57 4.46 -4.95
N ALA A 384 14.87 4.77 -6.04
CA ALA A 384 14.26 3.84 -7.00
C ALA A 384 14.52 4.30 -8.46
N PRO A 385 15.73 4.10 -8.99
CA PRO A 385 16.11 4.60 -10.30
C PRO A 385 15.27 4.00 -11.44
N GLY A 386 14.69 4.88 -12.27
CA GLY A 386 13.85 4.50 -13.41
C GLY A 386 12.40 4.21 -13.05
N ALA A 387 12.00 4.47 -11.80
CA ALA A 387 10.60 4.44 -11.39
C ALA A 387 9.75 5.39 -12.25
N ARG A 388 8.50 5.03 -12.52
CA ARG A 388 7.55 5.99 -13.10
C ARG A 388 7.11 6.96 -12.00
N LEU A 389 7.06 8.25 -12.32
CA LEU A 389 6.69 9.31 -11.40
C LEU A 389 5.30 9.84 -11.79
N ASP A 390 4.29 9.51 -10.97
CA ASP A 390 2.91 9.95 -11.16
C ASP A 390 2.64 11.15 -10.23
N ILE A 391 2.63 12.36 -10.79
CA ILE A 391 2.50 13.62 -10.03
C ILE A 391 1.01 13.96 -9.88
N TRP A 392 0.51 13.82 -8.65
CA TRP A 392 -0.85 14.16 -8.26
C TRP A 392 -0.91 15.61 -7.79
N GLN A 393 -1.21 16.51 -8.73
CA GLN A 393 -1.12 17.93 -8.48
C GLN A 393 -2.17 18.43 -7.48
N ILE A 394 -1.71 19.26 -6.57
CA ILE A 394 -2.52 20.07 -5.67
C ILE A 394 -2.57 21.47 -6.27
N ASP A 395 -3.68 22.19 -6.13
CA ASP A 395 -3.66 23.64 -6.37
C ASP A 395 -3.27 24.35 -5.05
N PRO A 396 -2.09 25.00 -4.97
CA PRO A 396 -1.65 25.69 -3.76
C PRO A 396 -2.53 26.85 -3.31
N GLN A 397 -3.36 27.38 -4.20
CA GLN A 397 -4.26 28.52 -3.94
C GLN A 397 -5.64 28.08 -3.45
N ASP A 398 -6.06 26.86 -3.83
CA ASP A 398 -7.34 26.24 -3.45
C ASP A 398 -7.20 25.28 -2.26
N GLY A 399 -5.98 24.76 -2.11
CA GLY A 399 -5.40 24.22 -0.90
C GLY A 399 -6.23 23.18 -0.16
N HIS A 400 -6.27 21.93 -0.66
CA HIS A 400 -6.55 20.75 0.17
C HIS A 400 -5.76 19.54 -0.38
N LEU A 401 -4.68 19.16 0.29
CA LEU A 401 -3.94 17.92 0.03
C LEU A 401 -4.87 16.68 -0.01
N ALA A 402 -5.96 16.71 0.76
CA ALA A 402 -7.01 15.68 0.78
C ALA A 402 -7.62 15.40 -0.60
N GLN A 403 -7.76 16.43 -1.44
CA GLN A 403 -8.37 16.30 -2.76
C GLN A 403 -7.43 15.54 -3.72
N ALA A 404 -6.14 15.88 -3.71
CA ALA A 404 -5.14 15.19 -4.49
C ALA A 404 -4.99 13.73 -4.01
N LEU A 405 -4.93 13.51 -2.69
CA LEU A 405 -4.92 12.17 -2.11
C LEU A 405 -6.15 11.37 -2.51
N ALA A 406 -7.34 11.96 -2.45
CA ALA A 406 -8.54 11.26 -2.85
C ALA A 406 -8.54 10.91 -4.34
N ALA A 407 -8.12 11.82 -5.22
CA ALA A 407 -7.98 11.53 -6.65
C ALA A 407 -6.97 10.41 -6.91
N ALA A 408 -5.85 10.43 -6.19
CA ALA A 408 -4.78 9.46 -6.28
C ALA A 408 -5.22 8.05 -5.83
N VAL A 409 -5.83 7.97 -4.64
CA VAL A 409 -6.41 6.72 -4.10
C VAL A 409 -7.49 6.19 -5.03
N GLN A 410 -8.37 7.06 -5.54
CA GLN A 410 -9.44 6.64 -6.44
C GLN A 410 -8.94 6.12 -7.78
N ALA A 411 -7.81 6.61 -8.25
CA ALA A 411 -7.25 6.12 -9.50
C ALA A 411 -6.68 4.70 -9.38
N ASP A 412 -6.25 4.27 -8.17
CA ASP A 412 -5.57 3.00 -7.89
C ASP A 412 -4.48 2.67 -8.93
N LYS A 413 -3.67 3.69 -9.26
CA LYS A 413 -2.58 3.59 -10.24
C LYS A 413 -1.22 3.35 -9.59
N ASP A 414 -1.02 3.90 -8.41
CA ASP A 414 0.23 3.81 -7.66
C ASP A 414 0.04 2.96 -6.40
N GLN A 415 1.07 2.20 -6.04
CA GLN A 415 1.06 1.40 -4.80
C GLN A 415 1.80 2.10 -3.66
N VAL A 416 2.59 3.14 -3.96
CA VAL A 416 3.36 3.91 -2.99
C VAL A 416 3.17 5.39 -3.28
N PHE A 417 2.84 6.16 -2.25
CA PHE A 417 2.65 7.61 -2.33
C PHE A 417 3.62 8.31 -1.38
N SER A 418 4.26 9.37 -1.87
CA SER A 418 5.04 10.31 -1.07
C SER A 418 4.29 11.63 -0.90
N ILE A 419 4.23 12.13 0.33
CA ILE A 419 3.62 13.41 0.68
C ILE A 419 4.60 14.21 1.54
N SER A 420 5.27 15.18 0.94
CA SER A 420 6.22 16.06 1.63
C SER A 420 5.58 17.37 2.13
N ALA A 421 4.36 17.66 1.68
CA ALA A 421 3.55 18.75 2.20
C ALA A 421 2.80 18.37 3.49
N VAL A 422 2.91 19.23 4.51
CA VAL A 422 2.31 19.03 5.82
C VAL A 422 1.42 20.18 6.26
N GLU A 423 0.38 19.86 7.02
CA GLU A 423 -0.53 20.80 7.67
C GLU A 423 -0.56 20.55 9.18
N PRO A 424 -0.45 21.58 10.03
CA PRO A 424 -0.57 21.38 11.47
C PRO A 424 -1.97 20.86 11.82
N ALA A 425 -2.08 19.73 12.52
CA ALA A 425 -3.37 19.11 12.81
C ALA A 425 -4.33 20.05 13.58
N ALA A 426 -3.80 20.94 14.43
CA ALA A 426 -4.59 21.95 15.13
C ALA A 426 -5.08 23.13 14.27
N ALA A 427 -4.57 23.31 13.05
CA ALA A 427 -5.07 24.29 12.09
C ALA A 427 -6.34 23.80 11.36
N GLU A 428 -6.54 22.48 11.28
CA GLU A 428 -7.60 21.86 10.48
C GLU A 428 -8.88 21.58 11.29
N PRO A 429 -10.09 21.76 10.70
CA PRO A 429 -11.33 21.39 11.34
C PRO A 429 -11.44 19.86 11.47
N ALA A 430 -12.03 19.40 12.57
CA ALA A 430 -12.08 17.97 12.86
C ALA A 430 -12.71 17.10 11.76
N SER A 431 -13.70 17.62 11.03
CA SER A 431 -14.34 16.91 9.91
C SER A 431 -13.42 16.69 8.71
N ALA A 432 -12.47 17.60 8.46
CA ALA A 432 -11.48 17.43 7.40
C ALA A 432 -10.53 16.29 7.75
N LEU A 433 -9.98 16.31 8.97
CA LEU A 433 -9.10 15.25 9.47
C LEU A 433 -9.77 13.86 9.51
N ASP A 434 -11.05 13.77 9.86
CA ASP A 434 -11.81 12.50 9.81
C ASP A 434 -11.92 11.95 8.38
N THR A 435 -12.05 12.84 7.39
CA THR A 435 -12.15 12.45 5.99
C THR A 435 -10.81 11.99 5.46
N TRP A 436 -9.74 12.71 5.77
CA TRP A 436 -8.38 12.26 5.49
C TRP A 436 -8.10 10.88 6.06
N GLN A 437 -8.45 10.68 7.33
CA GLN A 437 -8.26 9.39 7.97
C GLN A 437 -9.03 8.28 7.24
N THR A 438 -10.28 8.54 6.84
CA THR A 438 -11.07 7.59 6.05
C THR A 438 -10.40 7.26 4.70
N LEU A 439 -9.90 8.27 3.97
CA LEU A 439 -9.19 8.07 2.70
C LEU A 439 -7.89 7.27 2.87
N LEU A 440 -7.18 7.49 3.98
CA LEU A 440 -5.95 6.74 4.28
C LEU A 440 -6.27 5.28 4.70
N GLU A 441 -7.38 5.04 5.39
CA GLU A 441 -7.89 3.70 5.67
C GLU A 441 -8.30 2.97 4.38
N GLU A 442 -8.88 3.69 3.41
CA GLU A 442 -9.17 3.16 2.07
C GLU A 442 -7.88 2.76 1.35
N ALA A 443 -6.91 3.67 1.27
CA ALA A 443 -5.60 3.44 0.66
C ALA A 443 -4.93 2.18 1.26
N ALA A 444 -4.93 2.07 2.59
CA ALA A 444 -4.37 0.92 3.30
C ALA A 444 -5.15 -0.39 3.03
N ALA A 445 -6.48 -0.33 2.94
CA ALA A 445 -7.32 -1.49 2.60
C ALA A 445 -7.11 -1.98 1.15
N GLU A 446 -6.75 -1.07 0.24
CA GLU A 446 -6.42 -1.35 -1.16
C GLU A 446 -4.94 -1.69 -1.39
N GLY A 447 -4.14 -1.63 -0.33
CA GLY A 447 -2.74 -2.05 -0.35
C GLY A 447 -1.76 -1.00 -0.84
N MET A 448 -2.16 0.26 -0.76
CA MET A 448 -1.29 1.42 -0.98
C MET A 448 -0.50 1.73 0.29
N THR A 449 0.77 2.09 0.12
CA THR A 449 1.61 2.62 1.20
C THR A 449 1.70 4.12 1.06
N VAL A 450 1.33 4.85 2.11
CA VAL A 450 1.44 6.31 2.14
C VAL A 450 2.57 6.68 3.10
N VAL A 451 3.52 7.44 2.59
CA VAL A 451 4.69 7.96 3.31
C VAL A 451 4.57 9.46 3.40
N ALA A 452 4.86 10.04 4.57
CA ALA A 452 4.88 11.49 4.74
C ALA A 452 6.04 11.98 5.61
N GLY A 453 6.56 13.16 5.28
CA GLY A 453 7.51 13.87 6.15
C GLY A 453 6.85 14.22 7.48
N SER A 454 7.58 14.09 8.60
CA SER A 454 7.00 14.35 9.92
C SER A 454 6.88 15.83 10.29
N GLY A 455 7.44 16.72 9.45
CA GLY A 455 7.45 18.17 9.63
C GLY A 455 8.86 18.70 9.92
N ASP A 456 9.03 20.00 9.69
CA ASP A 456 10.33 20.69 9.78
C ASP A 456 10.34 21.76 10.90
N ALA A 457 9.27 21.80 11.72
CA ALA A 457 9.04 22.80 12.77
C ALA A 457 9.34 22.28 14.19
N GLY A 458 10.12 21.21 14.33
CA GLY A 458 10.39 20.55 15.60
C GLY A 458 9.12 20.04 16.30
N ALA A 459 9.01 20.28 17.61
CA ALA A 459 7.88 19.78 18.42
C ALA A 459 6.57 20.56 18.26
N PHE A 460 6.57 21.68 17.50
CA PHE A 460 5.53 22.70 17.57
C PHE A 460 4.91 22.99 16.20
N ALA A 461 4.43 21.97 15.48
CA ALA A 461 3.83 22.04 14.13
C ALA A 461 3.19 23.41 13.74
N LEU A 462 2.45 24.05 14.65
CA LEU A 462 1.97 25.44 14.53
C LEU A 462 3.03 26.53 14.89
N PRO A 463 3.35 27.49 13.99
CA PRO A 463 4.24 28.60 14.33
C PRO A 463 3.79 29.42 15.52
N GLY A 464 4.76 29.83 16.34
CA GLY A 464 4.51 30.63 17.54
C GLY A 464 3.76 29.87 18.63
N SER A 465 3.41 28.59 18.42
CA SER A 465 2.86 27.74 19.46
C SER A 465 3.95 27.35 20.45
N THR A 466 3.63 27.45 21.74
CA THR A 466 4.41 26.84 22.82
C THR A 466 3.88 25.46 23.21
N ARG A 467 2.81 25.01 22.55
CA ARG A 467 2.16 23.74 22.83
C ARG A 467 2.63 22.69 21.81
N PRO A 468 3.18 21.55 22.26
CA PRO A 468 3.61 20.50 21.35
C PRO A 468 2.43 19.91 20.57
N ASP A 469 2.64 19.67 19.28
CA ASP A 469 1.69 19.05 18.37
C ASP A 469 2.41 18.39 17.18
N VAL A 470 1.69 17.56 16.43
CA VAL A 470 2.23 16.81 15.28
C VAL A 470 1.55 17.20 13.97
N ASP A 471 2.29 17.10 12.88
CA ASP A 471 1.83 17.44 11.54
C ASP A 471 0.95 16.33 10.89
N TRP A 472 0.02 16.75 10.04
CA TRP A 472 -0.83 15.89 9.23
C TRP A 472 -0.33 15.90 7.76
N PRO A 473 -0.30 14.75 7.05
CA PRO A 473 -0.87 13.45 7.41
C PRO A 473 0.07 12.51 8.20
N ALA A 474 1.28 12.93 8.57
CA ALA A 474 2.22 12.10 9.33
C ALA A 474 1.62 11.55 10.65
N ALA A 475 0.73 12.31 11.30
CA ALA A 475 0.04 11.90 12.51
C ALA A 475 -1.07 10.85 12.30
N ALA A 476 -1.43 10.48 11.07
CA ALA A 476 -2.37 9.39 10.81
C ALA A 476 -1.72 8.02 11.14
N ALA A 477 -2.51 7.06 11.61
CA ALA A 477 -1.99 5.72 11.93
C ALA A 477 -1.67 4.90 10.68
N GLU A 478 -2.28 5.27 9.56
CA GLU A 478 -2.23 4.64 8.24
C GLU A 478 -1.05 5.13 7.39
N VAL A 479 -0.30 6.13 7.88
CA VAL A 479 0.83 6.75 7.18
C VAL A 479 2.13 6.35 7.86
N THR A 480 3.16 6.01 7.09
CA THR A 480 4.52 5.87 7.59
C THR A 480 5.16 7.25 7.66
N ALA A 481 5.33 7.77 8.89
CA ALA A 481 5.90 9.08 9.14
C ALA A 481 7.44 9.00 9.18
N VAL A 482 8.09 9.89 8.43
CA VAL A 482 9.54 9.92 8.26
C VAL A 482 10.11 11.20 8.84
N GLY A 483 10.91 11.05 9.90
CA GLY A 483 11.63 12.15 10.54
C GLY A 483 12.98 12.46 9.92
N GLY A 484 13.63 13.46 10.51
CA GLY A 484 14.92 13.97 10.06
C GLY A 484 16.08 13.62 10.98
N THR A 485 17.20 13.27 10.37
CA THR A 485 18.50 13.10 11.03
C THR A 485 19.54 14.05 10.44
N GLN A 486 20.62 14.24 11.17
CA GLN A 486 21.85 14.85 10.69
C GLN A 486 22.92 13.77 10.57
N LEU A 487 23.52 13.63 9.39
CA LEU A 487 24.37 12.48 9.04
C LEU A 487 25.83 12.88 8.86
N GLY A 488 26.74 12.19 9.56
CA GLY A 488 28.16 12.22 9.24
C GLY A 488 28.57 10.97 8.47
N LEU A 489 28.97 11.11 7.21
CA LEU A 489 29.55 10.02 6.42
C LEU A 489 31.07 10.09 6.45
N ASP A 490 31.72 8.97 6.76
CA ASP A 490 33.17 8.81 6.63
C ASP A 490 33.56 8.97 5.15
N ALA A 491 34.41 9.96 4.84
CA ALA A 491 34.74 10.33 3.46
C ALA A 491 35.52 9.25 2.71
N ALA A 492 36.20 8.34 3.42
CA ALA A 492 36.99 7.27 2.81
C ALA A 492 36.15 6.02 2.50
N THR A 493 35.18 5.70 3.37
CA THR A 493 34.42 4.45 3.31
C THR A 493 32.96 4.64 2.87
N GLY A 494 32.44 5.86 2.90
CA GLY A 494 31.02 6.16 2.64
C GLY A 494 30.06 5.60 3.69
N ARG A 495 30.59 5.12 4.83
CA ARG A 495 29.78 4.56 5.93
C ARG A 495 29.34 5.66 6.89
N ILE A 496 28.24 5.40 7.59
CA ILE A 496 27.75 6.28 8.66
C ILE A 496 28.75 6.29 9.81
N ALA A 497 29.45 7.42 9.99
CA ALA A 497 30.31 7.70 11.12
C ALA A 497 29.49 8.18 12.33
N SER A 498 28.50 9.05 12.08
CA SER A 498 27.62 9.61 13.10
C SER A 498 26.22 9.85 12.54
N GLU A 499 25.21 9.82 13.40
CA GLU A 499 23.84 10.18 13.05
C GLU A 499 23.14 10.74 14.28
N TRP A 500 22.61 11.95 14.16
CA TRP A 500 21.96 12.71 15.22
C TRP A 500 20.52 13.02 14.82
N ALA A 501 19.66 13.29 15.78
CA ALA A 501 18.36 13.85 15.48
C ALA A 501 18.56 15.26 14.89
N TRP A 502 17.77 15.62 13.88
CA TRP A 502 17.81 16.96 13.33
C TRP A 502 17.13 17.96 14.28
N GLY A 503 17.91 18.94 14.76
CA GLY A 503 17.43 20.13 15.46
C GLY A 503 17.66 20.14 16.98
N PRO A 504 17.29 21.27 17.63
CA PRO A 504 16.87 22.53 16.99
C PRO A 504 18.05 23.35 16.43
N ASP A 505 18.04 23.66 15.14
CA ASP A 505 19.12 24.38 14.42
C ASP A 505 18.90 25.90 14.33
N GLY A 506 18.11 26.46 15.26
CA GLY A 506 17.77 27.88 15.32
C GLY A 506 16.32 28.18 14.94
N LEU A 507 16.05 29.42 14.50
CA LEU A 507 14.71 29.87 14.08
C LEU A 507 14.66 30.16 12.57
N TRP A 508 13.79 29.45 11.85
CA TRP A 508 13.44 29.71 10.46
C TRP A 508 12.03 30.33 10.36
N GLN A 509 11.93 31.55 9.82
CA GLN A 509 10.69 32.35 9.80
C GLN A 509 10.02 32.51 11.19
N GLY A 510 10.80 32.47 12.26
CA GLY A 510 10.30 32.52 13.64
C GLY A 510 9.80 31.17 14.20
N GLN A 511 10.06 30.06 13.51
CA GLN A 511 9.80 28.68 13.95
C GLN A 511 11.09 27.93 14.20
N VAL A 512 11.07 26.94 15.09
CA VAL A 512 12.23 26.06 15.32
C VAL A 512 12.48 25.25 14.05
N ASP A 513 13.72 25.24 13.57
CA ASP A 513 14.16 24.38 12.47
C ASP A 513 14.60 23.01 13.03
N GLY A 514 13.91 21.93 12.65
CA GLY A 514 14.21 20.59 13.19
C GLY A 514 13.14 19.54 12.90
N SER A 515 13.49 18.27 13.18
CA SER A 515 12.62 17.12 12.94
C SER A 515 11.30 17.23 13.70
N GLY A 516 10.22 17.19 12.93
CA GLY A 516 8.85 17.08 13.41
C GLY A 516 8.65 15.79 14.18
N GLY A 517 8.01 15.86 15.34
CA GLY A 517 7.81 14.66 16.16
C GLY A 517 7.15 14.97 17.49
N GLY A 518 6.53 13.95 18.07
CA GLY A 518 5.72 14.09 19.27
C GLY A 518 4.63 13.04 19.37
N PHE A 519 3.52 13.40 20.03
CA PHE A 519 2.37 12.53 20.22
C PHE A 519 1.10 13.20 19.72
N SER A 520 0.35 12.49 18.87
CA SER A 520 -0.97 12.94 18.44
C SER A 520 -1.90 13.13 19.64
N ARG A 521 -2.76 14.13 19.56
CA ARG A 521 -3.84 14.36 20.53
C ARG A 521 -5.20 13.90 20.02
N ARG A 522 -5.24 13.44 18.77
CA ARG A 522 -6.43 12.99 18.05
C ARG A 522 -6.42 11.49 17.82
N VAL A 523 -5.32 10.96 17.30
CA VAL A 523 -5.18 9.56 16.93
C VAL A 523 -4.71 8.79 18.16
N PRO A 524 -5.50 7.84 18.68
CA PRO A 524 -5.08 7.03 19.83
C PRO A 524 -3.85 6.18 19.48
N VAL A 525 -3.10 5.74 20.49
CA VAL A 525 -1.93 4.86 20.31
C VAL A 525 -2.37 3.59 19.55
N PRO A 526 -1.86 3.34 18.33
CA PRO A 526 -2.21 2.14 17.59
C PRO A 526 -1.69 0.87 18.28
N ALA A 527 -2.38 -0.25 18.09
CA ALA A 527 -2.04 -1.51 18.75
C ALA A 527 -0.59 -1.99 18.46
N TRP A 528 -0.03 -1.65 17.30
CA TRP A 528 1.34 -2.00 16.92
C TRP A 528 2.41 -1.10 17.58
N GLN A 529 2.03 0.09 18.06
CA GLN A 529 2.86 1.02 18.85
C GLN A 529 2.68 0.85 20.37
N ALA A 530 1.67 0.09 20.80
CA ALA A 530 1.42 -0.19 22.21
C ALA A 530 2.63 -0.87 22.86
N GLY A 531 3.07 -0.36 24.02
CA GLY A 531 4.25 -0.84 24.72
C GLY A 531 5.59 -0.42 24.10
N VAL A 532 5.57 0.36 23.01
CA VAL A 532 6.76 1.01 22.43
C VAL A 532 6.79 2.49 22.82
N VAL A 533 5.67 3.18 22.69
CA VAL A 533 5.54 4.59 23.15
C VAL A 533 5.42 4.66 24.68
N PRO A 534 5.87 5.76 25.34
CA PRO A 534 5.80 5.90 26.80
C PRO A 534 4.39 5.75 27.38
N ALA A 535 4.30 5.18 28.58
CA ALA A 535 3.04 5.12 29.32
C ALA A 535 2.56 6.55 29.65
N GLY A 536 1.37 6.92 29.18
CA GLY A 536 0.83 8.28 29.31
C GLY A 536 0.97 9.15 28.05
N ALA A 537 1.52 8.63 26.95
CA ALA A 537 1.45 9.28 25.64
C ALA A 537 0.00 9.67 25.30
N SER A 538 -0.20 10.89 24.76
CA SER A 538 -1.53 11.40 24.43
C SER A 538 -2.19 10.67 23.25
N GLY A 539 -1.42 9.92 22.46
CA GLY A 539 -1.86 9.26 21.24
C GLY A 539 -0.69 8.70 20.43
N ARG A 540 -0.92 8.42 19.13
CA ARG A 540 0.06 7.91 18.16
C ARG A 540 1.36 8.73 18.23
N GLY A 541 2.48 8.04 18.44
CA GLY A 541 3.80 8.67 18.44
C GLY A 541 4.29 8.89 17.01
N VAL A 542 4.97 10.01 16.74
CA VAL A 542 5.53 10.41 15.44
C VAL A 542 7.01 10.81 15.66
N PRO A 543 7.95 10.46 14.76
CA PRO A 543 7.81 9.67 13.54
C PRO A 543 7.93 8.15 13.76
N ASP A 544 7.82 7.35 12.69
CA ASP A 544 8.00 5.89 12.74
C ASP A 544 9.48 5.49 12.53
N LEU A 545 10.18 6.21 11.64
CA LEU A 545 11.62 6.10 11.34
C LEU A 545 12.16 7.46 10.88
N ALA A 546 13.47 7.58 10.64
CA ALA A 546 14.06 8.84 10.18
C ALA A 546 15.25 8.65 9.23
N PHE A 547 15.50 9.66 8.39
CA PHE A 547 16.61 9.72 7.44
C PHE A 547 17.19 11.14 7.38
N PRO A 548 18.34 11.36 6.71
CA PRO A 548 18.99 12.66 6.70
C PRO A 548 18.04 13.75 6.19
N ALA A 549 18.05 14.89 6.85
CA ALA A 549 17.19 16.05 6.57
C ALA A 549 17.94 17.38 6.66
N THR A 550 19.17 17.40 7.17
CA THR A 550 19.99 18.63 7.27
C THR A 550 21.42 18.34 6.82
N THR A 551 22.29 19.33 6.98
CA THR A 551 23.70 19.30 6.51
C THR A 551 24.48 18.04 6.93
N PRO A 552 25.20 17.39 5.99
CA PRO A 552 25.25 17.67 4.56
C PRO A 552 23.90 17.35 3.88
N TYR A 553 23.38 18.33 3.14
CA TYR A 553 22.12 18.22 2.39
C TYR A 553 22.20 17.15 1.29
N TYR A 554 21.08 16.76 0.69
CA TYR A 554 21.12 15.96 -0.55
C TYR A 554 21.49 16.83 -1.73
N GLN A 555 22.26 16.28 -2.66
CA GLN A 555 22.47 16.93 -3.95
C GLN A 555 21.13 17.01 -4.71
N PHE A 556 20.90 18.17 -5.32
CA PHE A 556 19.61 18.57 -5.87
C PHE A 556 19.83 19.47 -7.11
N VAL A 557 19.00 19.34 -8.15
CA VAL A 557 19.00 20.23 -9.32
C VAL A 557 17.68 21.00 -9.39
N ASP A 558 17.77 22.32 -9.48
CA ASP A 558 16.60 23.21 -9.58
C ASP A 558 16.95 24.40 -10.45
N ASP A 559 16.09 24.73 -11.41
CA ASP A 559 16.30 25.80 -12.38
C ASP A 559 17.69 25.70 -13.07
N GLY A 560 18.10 24.47 -13.41
CA GLY A 560 19.39 24.15 -14.02
C GLY A 560 20.62 24.33 -13.13
N GLN A 561 20.46 24.59 -11.82
CA GLN A 561 21.56 24.74 -10.88
C GLN A 561 21.69 23.52 -9.97
N THR A 562 22.90 23.00 -9.80
CA THR A 562 23.19 21.96 -8.81
C THR A 562 23.48 22.58 -7.43
N THR A 563 22.68 22.23 -6.43
CA THR A 563 22.77 22.73 -5.06
C THR A 563 22.53 21.59 -4.03
N GLY A 564 22.33 21.94 -2.76
CA GLY A 564 21.86 21.04 -1.72
C GLY A 564 20.40 21.30 -1.35
N ALA A 565 19.66 20.29 -0.89
CA ALA A 565 18.36 20.45 -0.22
C ALA A 565 18.13 19.39 0.86
N GLY A 566 17.29 19.72 1.86
CA GLY A 566 16.96 18.87 3.01
C GLY A 566 15.49 18.98 3.42
N GLY A 567 15.23 18.88 4.71
CA GLY A 567 13.90 18.75 5.30
C GLY A 567 13.48 17.29 5.46
N THR A 568 12.47 17.03 6.29
CA THR A 568 11.75 15.74 6.25
C THR A 568 11.11 15.52 4.88
N SER A 569 10.89 16.61 4.14
CA SER A 569 10.63 16.68 2.71
C SER A 569 11.62 15.93 1.81
N ALA A 570 12.90 15.82 2.17
CA ALA A 570 13.85 14.99 1.43
C ALA A 570 13.86 13.53 1.93
N ALA A 571 13.61 13.34 3.22
CA ALA A 571 13.64 12.04 3.89
C ALA A 571 12.48 11.13 3.45
N ALA A 572 11.26 11.66 3.38
CA ALA A 572 10.05 10.94 3.00
C ALA A 572 10.09 10.35 1.58
N PRO A 573 10.37 11.10 0.50
CA PRO A 573 10.46 10.56 -0.86
C PRO A 573 11.64 9.60 -1.03
N THR A 574 12.74 9.79 -0.28
CA THR A 574 13.84 8.82 -0.26
C THR A 574 13.34 7.46 0.25
N TRP A 575 12.61 7.44 1.37
CA TRP A 575 11.99 6.21 1.89
C TRP A 575 10.94 5.63 0.93
N ALA A 576 10.10 6.48 0.32
CA ALA A 576 9.07 6.06 -0.63
C ALA A 576 9.66 5.30 -1.83
N GLY A 577 10.80 5.75 -2.38
CA GLY A 577 11.48 5.00 -3.45
C GLY A 577 11.97 3.62 -2.99
N TRP A 578 12.61 3.49 -1.83
CA TRP A 578 12.99 2.16 -1.34
C TRP A 578 11.78 1.26 -1.06
N VAL A 579 10.67 1.81 -0.55
CA VAL A 579 9.41 1.05 -0.40
C VAL A 579 8.88 0.58 -1.75
N ALA A 580 8.99 1.41 -2.80
CA ALA A 580 8.63 1.02 -4.16
C ALA A 580 9.50 -0.15 -4.63
N ASP A 581 10.81 -0.11 -4.43
CA ASP A 581 11.69 -1.24 -4.75
C ASP A 581 11.38 -2.51 -3.94
N MET A 582 11.02 -2.37 -2.66
CA MET A 582 10.51 -3.50 -1.86
C MET A 582 9.21 -4.06 -2.43
N ALA A 583 8.34 -3.20 -2.98
CA ALA A 583 7.08 -3.61 -3.58
C ALA A 583 7.25 -4.25 -4.97
N VAL A 584 8.25 -3.84 -5.75
CA VAL A 584 8.65 -4.51 -7.00
C VAL A 584 9.00 -5.97 -6.74
N LEU A 585 9.78 -6.23 -5.70
CA LEU A 585 10.29 -7.58 -5.40
C LEU A 585 9.36 -8.41 -4.49
N GLY A 586 8.62 -7.76 -3.60
CA GLY A 586 7.81 -8.40 -2.55
C GLY A 586 6.29 -8.25 -2.71
N GLY A 587 5.83 -7.51 -3.72
CA GLY A 587 4.42 -7.16 -3.93
C GLY A 587 3.93 -6.01 -3.03
N ARG A 588 2.64 -5.66 -3.15
CA ARG A 588 2.01 -4.55 -2.41
C ARG A 588 2.33 -4.58 -0.92
N GLN A 589 2.85 -3.47 -0.40
CA GLN A 589 3.20 -3.33 1.02
C GLN A 589 2.00 -2.92 1.88
N GLY A 590 1.10 -2.07 1.37
CA GLY A 590 -0.04 -1.55 2.13
C GLY A 590 0.42 -0.73 3.34
N LEU A 591 -0.38 -0.75 4.41
CA LEU A 591 0.01 -0.12 5.68
C LEU A 591 1.25 -0.82 6.30
N MET A 592 2.41 -0.18 6.19
CA MET A 592 3.70 -0.80 6.52
C MET A 592 4.05 -0.78 8.02
N ASN A 593 3.49 0.17 8.79
CA ASN A 593 3.85 0.39 10.19
C ASN A 593 3.76 -0.86 11.09
N PRO A 594 2.69 -1.69 11.04
CA PRO A 594 2.64 -2.93 11.83
C PRO A 594 3.84 -3.85 11.59
N ASP A 595 4.31 -3.94 10.34
CA ASP A 595 5.42 -4.81 9.96
C ASP A 595 6.76 -4.20 10.35
N LEU A 596 6.94 -2.88 10.21
CA LEU A 596 8.14 -2.16 10.70
C LEU A 596 8.34 -2.34 12.20
N TYR A 597 7.27 -2.18 12.99
CA TYR A 597 7.31 -2.34 14.44
C TYR A 597 7.48 -3.81 14.86
N ALA A 598 6.96 -4.75 14.07
CA ALA A 598 7.23 -6.17 14.29
C ALA A 598 8.70 -6.51 14.00
N ALA A 599 9.26 -5.99 12.92
CA ALA A 599 10.67 -6.17 12.54
C ALA A 599 11.60 -5.59 13.61
N ALA A 600 11.36 -4.35 14.07
CA ALA A 600 12.15 -3.73 15.14
C ALA A 600 12.16 -4.56 16.45
N ARG A 601 11.01 -5.16 16.81
CA ARG A 601 10.91 -6.04 17.99
C ARG A 601 11.58 -7.40 17.79
N GLN A 602 11.62 -7.89 16.55
CA GLN A 602 12.18 -9.20 16.22
C GLN A 602 13.70 -9.13 16.11
N ASP A 603 14.20 -8.12 15.41
CA ASP A 603 15.62 -7.84 15.20
C ASP A 603 15.83 -6.33 15.27
N PRO A 604 16.21 -5.80 16.44
CA PRO A 604 16.51 -4.38 16.60
C PRO A 604 17.61 -3.89 15.64
N GLY A 605 18.47 -4.79 15.13
CA GLY A 605 19.57 -4.46 14.23
C GLY A 605 19.15 -4.04 12.82
N VAL A 606 17.87 -4.18 12.46
CA VAL A 606 17.33 -3.66 11.18
C VAL A 606 17.17 -2.15 11.19
N PHE A 607 17.22 -1.51 12.37
CA PHE A 607 17.28 -0.07 12.53
C PHE A 607 18.59 0.33 13.24
N ARG A 608 19.14 1.48 12.86
CA ARG A 608 20.21 2.16 13.58
C ARG A 608 19.53 3.19 14.49
N PRO A 609 19.47 2.96 15.82
CA PRO A 609 18.85 3.93 16.71
C PRO A 609 19.66 5.22 16.72
N VAL A 610 18.95 6.34 16.64
CA VAL A 610 19.52 7.67 16.86
C VAL A 610 19.32 8.00 18.33
N VAL A 611 20.41 8.26 19.04
CA VAL A 611 20.42 8.38 20.51
C VAL A 611 20.95 9.73 20.99
N HIS A 612 21.25 10.64 20.06
CA HIS A 612 21.82 11.96 20.33
C HIS A 612 21.03 13.03 19.58
N GLY A 613 20.95 14.24 20.15
CA GLY A 613 20.15 15.35 19.64
C GLY A 613 18.66 15.18 19.98
N GLY A 614 17.84 16.15 19.57
CA GLY A 614 16.42 16.12 19.88
C GLY A 614 15.62 17.11 19.07
N ASN A 615 14.47 17.47 19.60
CA ASN A 615 13.76 18.67 19.20
C ASN A 615 13.49 19.49 20.49
N PRO A 616 12.86 20.67 20.42
CA PRO A 616 12.71 21.56 21.59
C PRO A 616 12.01 20.96 22.82
N VAL A 617 11.39 19.78 22.72
CA VAL A 617 10.59 19.16 23.78
C VAL A 617 11.09 17.77 24.14
N TRP A 618 11.62 17.02 23.17
CA TRP A 618 12.04 15.64 23.37
C TRP A 618 13.46 15.40 22.90
N GLN A 619 14.18 14.56 23.63
CA GLN A 619 15.52 14.10 23.25
C GLN A 619 15.45 12.70 22.62
N ALA A 620 16.34 12.44 21.68
CA ALA A 620 16.56 11.12 21.13
C ALA A 620 17.20 10.21 22.19
N GLY A 621 17.02 8.91 22.04
CA GLY A 621 17.50 7.93 23.02
C GLY A 621 17.34 6.51 22.50
N PRO A 622 17.84 5.50 23.24
CA PRO A 622 17.80 4.12 22.80
C PRO A 622 16.38 3.64 22.47
N GLY A 623 16.23 2.94 21.35
CA GLY A 623 14.94 2.44 20.88
C GLY A 623 14.11 3.51 20.18
N TRP A 624 12.79 3.37 20.24
CA TRP A 624 11.87 4.33 19.61
C TRP A 624 11.82 5.64 20.41
N ASN A 625 11.91 6.79 19.75
CA ASN A 625 11.77 8.12 20.36
C ASN A 625 10.92 9.07 19.50
N PRO A 626 10.28 10.10 20.08
CA PRO A 626 9.37 11.01 19.37
C PRO A 626 10.08 12.10 18.54
N VAL A 627 11.31 11.82 18.07
CA VAL A 627 12.07 12.73 17.20
C VAL A 627 12.52 12.00 15.93
N THR A 628 12.99 10.75 16.07
CA THR A 628 13.55 9.94 14.98
C THR A 628 12.89 8.56 14.84
N GLY A 629 11.86 8.27 15.63
CA GLY A 629 11.19 6.98 15.62
C GLY A 629 12.14 5.87 16.04
N TRP A 630 12.18 4.76 15.30
CA TRP A 630 13.17 3.69 15.50
C TRP A 630 14.61 4.07 15.07
N GLY A 631 14.80 5.27 14.51
CA GLY A 631 16.03 5.69 13.84
C GLY A 631 16.01 5.31 12.35
N SER A 632 17.19 5.21 11.75
CA SER A 632 17.32 4.96 10.31
C SER A 632 17.32 3.48 9.97
N ALA A 633 16.62 3.09 8.90
CA ALA A 633 16.54 1.69 8.50
C ALA A 633 17.83 1.23 7.79
N ARG A 634 18.26 0.00 8.08
CA ARG A 634 19.21 -0.74 7.24
C ARG A 634 18.42 -1.47 6.17
N VAL A 635 18.25 -0.83 5.02
CA VAL A 635 17.22 -1.14 4.02
C VAL A 635 17.24 -2.58 3.54
N ASP A 636 18.40 -3.13 3.17
CA ASP A 636 18.57 -4.52 2.72
C ASP A 636 18.26 -5.52 3.85
N ALA A 637 18.65 -5.20 5.09
CA ALA A 637 18.39 -6.05 6.25
C ALA A 637 16.92 -6.04 6.65
N LEU A 638 16.30 -4.85 6.63
CA LEU A 638 14.89 -4.68 6.85
C LEU A 638 14.09 -5.40 5.76
N PHE A 639 14.45 -5.25 4.49
CA PHE A 639 13.81 -5.98 3.39
C PHE A 639 14.00 -7.50 3.53
N ALA A 640 15.13 -7.98 4.04
CA ALA A 640 15.31 -9.41 4.31
C ALA A 640 14.38 -9.94 5.42
N VAL A 641 14.00 -9.09 6.38
CA VAL A 641 13.04 -9.43 7.45
C VAL A 641 11.58 -9.29 6.97
N LEU A 642 11.30 -8.29 6.15
CA LEU A 642 9.97 -8.01 5.61
C LEU A 642 9.63 -8.88 4.38
N GLY A 643 10.65 -9.33 3.66
CA GLY A 643 10.55 -10.05 2.41
C GLY A 643 10.36 -11.57 2.59
N PRO A 644 9.95 -12.28 1.54
CA PRO A 644 9.90 -13.74 1.53
C PRO A 644 11.33 -14.32 1.49
N ALA A 645 11.57 -15.49 2.08
CA ALA A 645 12.94 -15.95 2.32
C ALA A 645 13.55 -16.77 1.11
N GLN A 646 14.89 -16.99 1.03
CA GLN A 646 15.68 -17.36 -0.22
C GLN A 646 16.44 -18.75 -0.27
N PRO A 647 16.14 -19.73 -1.17
CA PRO A 647 16.66 -21.11 -1.10
C PRO A 647 18.06 -21.29 -1.71
N VAL A 648 18.90 -22.17 -1.14
CA VAL A 648 20.26 -22.48 -1.63
C VAL A 648 20.31 -23.88 -2.26
N VAL A 649 20.74 -23.98 -3.51
CA VAL A 649 20.95 -25.25 -4.23
C VAL A 649 22.41 -25.70 -4.07
N LEU A 650 22.64 -26.94 -3.63
CA LEU A 650 23.98 -27.50 -3.45
C LEU A 650 24.46 -28.23 -4.71
N PRO A 651 25.78 -28.25 -5.01
CA PRO A 651 26.32 -28.95 -6.17
C PRO A 651 25.98 -30.44 -6.18
N ALA A 652 25.64 -30.98 -7.35
CA ALA A 652 25.37 -32.41 -7.53
C ALA A 652 26.64 -33.25 -7.35
N GLY A 653 26.57 -34.35 -6.58
CA GLY A 653 27.63 -35.34 -6.46
C GLY A 653 27.38 -36.59 -7.33
N ARG A 654 28.36 -37.52 -7.39
CA ARG A 654 28.23 -38.87 -7.97
C ARG A 654 28.69 -39.97 -6.99
N PRO A 655 28.03 -40.18 -5.84
CA PRO A 655 28.35 -41.26 -4.93
C PRO A 655 28.00 -42.63 -5.52
N ALA A 656 28.77 -43.65 -5.14
CA ALA A 656 28.48 -45.04 -5.48
C ALA A 656 27.28 -45.55 -4.65
N ALA A 657 26.51 -46.48 -5.21
CA ALA A 657 25.33 -47.05 -4.54
C ALA A 657 25.70 -47.65 -3.18
N GLY A 658 24.91 -47.35 -2.13
CA GLY A 658 25.13 -47.84 -0.77
C GLY A 658 26.09 -47.02 0.11
N GLN A 659 26.66 -45.92 -0.40
CA GLN A 659 27.58 -45.07 0.37
C GLN A 659 26.84 -43.93 1.10
N ALA A 660 27.17 -43.71 2.37
CA ALA A 660 26.74 -42.53 3.14
C ALA A 660 27.64 -41.34 2.82
N VAL A 661 27.04 -40.21 2.43
CA VAL A 661 27.72 -38.96 2.10
C VAL A 661 27.41 -37.92 3.17
N LEU A 662 28.44 -37.31 3.75
CA LEU A 662 28.31 -36.23 4.71
C LEU A 662 28.21 -34.89 3.98
N VAL A 663 27.09 -34.18 4.17
CA VAL A 663 26.82 -32.86 3.58
C VAL A 663 26.88 -31.81 4.69
N ARG A 664 27.77 -30.82 4.57
CA ARG A 664 27.88 -29.69 5.50
C ARG A 664 27.35 -28.42 4.85
N VAL A 665 26.46 -27.72 5.56
CA VAL A 665 25.91 -26.43 5.15
C VAL A 665 26.43 -25.37 6.11
N ALA A 666 27.27 -24.46 5.60
CA ALA A 666 27.75 -23.31 6.35
C ALA A 666 26.79 -22.13 6.14
N VAL A 667 26.32 -21.52 7.23
CA VAL A 667 25.45 -20.35 7.20
C VAL A 667 26.31 -19.11 7.44
N ALA A 668 26.29 -18.18 6.49
CA ALA A 668 27.09 -16.95 6.53
C ALA A 668 26.22 -15.72 6.26
N ASN A 669 26.62 -14.56 6.78
CA ASN A 669 25.98 -13.29 6.48
C ASN A 669 26.30 -12.85 5.04
N GLY A 670 25.70 -11.74 4.60
CA GLY A 670 25.96 -11.15 3.28
C GLY A 670 27.39 -10.66 3.03
N LEU A 671 28.32 -10.84 3.99
CA LEU A 671 29.75 -10.54 3.88
C LEU A 671 30.62 -11.83 3.83
N GLY A 672 30.00 -13.02 3.77
CA GLY A 672 30.70 -14.30 3.76
C GLY A 672 31.23 -14.75 5.13
N GLN A 673 30.90 -14.04 6.21
CA GLN A 673 31.31 -14.41 7.56
C GLN A 673 30.30 -15.39 8.18
N PRO A 674 30.76 -16.45 8.86
CA PRO A 674 29.87 -17.41 9.51
C PRO A 674 28.93 -16.73 10.51
N LEU A 675 27.64 -17.03 10.43
CA LEU A 675 26.67 -16.61 11.43
C LEU A 675 26.83 -17.50 12.67
N ALA A 676 27.66 -17.06 13.61
CA ALA A 676 27.90 -17.70 14.89
C ALA A 676 26.71 -17.47 15.84
N ALA A 677 25.56 -18.05 15.51
CA ALA A 677 24.37 -18.04 16.35
C ALA A 677 23.93 -19.49 16.61
N PRO A 678 24.08 -20.02 17.83
CA PRO A 678 23.50 -21.30 18.20
C PRO A 678 21.98 -21.24 18.03
N GLY A 679 21.40 -22.22 17.32
CA GLY A 679 19.94 -22.36 17.19
C GLY A 679 19.33 -22.00 15.82
N LEU A 680 20.14 -21.73 14.79
CA LEU A 680 19.62 -21.66 13.41
C LEU A 680 19.20 -23.04 12.95
N THR A 681 17.97 -23.18 12.46
CA THR A 681 17.49 -24.45 11.90
C THR A 681 17.74 -24.45 10.40
N VAL A 682 18.53 -25.41 9.93
CA VAL A 682 18.80 -25.67 8.52
C VAL A 682 18.02 -26.91 8.13
N SER A 683 17.22 -26.83 7.07
CA SER A 683 16.56 -28.01 6.51
C SER A 683 17.17 -28.41 5.17
N LEU A 684 17.46 -29.69 4.99
CA LEU A 684 17.91 -30.27 3.74
C LEU A 684 16.77 -31.09 3.10
N SER A 685 16.52 -30.86 1.82
CA SER A 685 15.55 -31.60 1.01
C SER A 685 16.19 -32.03 -0.31
N GLY A 686 15.76 -33.16 -0.86
CA GLY A 686 16.32 -33.74 -2.08
C GLY A 686 15.25 -33.98 -3.14
N SER A 687 15.65 -34.00 -4.40
CA SER A 687 14.80 -34.46 -5.51
C SER A 687 15.55 -35.46 -6.39
N GLY A 688 14.88 -36.56 -6.72
CA GLY A 688 15.44 -37.68 -7.49
C GLY A 688 15.06 -39.04 -6.88
N ALA A 689 15.02 -40.07 -7.73
CA ALA A 689 14.84 -41.43 -7.24
C ALA A 689 16.06 -41.81 -6.40
N ALA A 690 15.81 -42.18 -5.15
CA ALA A 690 16.74 -42.86 -4.27
C ALA A 690 17.70 -41.96 -3.46
N VAL A 691 17.18 -41.41 -2.34
CA VAL A 691 17.96 -41.04 -1.15
C VAL A 691 17.17 -41.48 0.08
N ASP A 692 17.59 -42.54 0.76
CA ASP A 692 16.94 -42.93 2.02
C ASP A 692 17.46 -42.03 3.14
N GLY A 693 16.52 -41.42 3.86
CA GLY A 693 16.78 -40.41 4.88
C GLY A 693 16.51 -38.96 4.45
N VAL A 694 16.27 -38.67 3.16
CA VAL A 694 15.78 -37.36 2.67
C VAL A 694 14.60 -37.60 1.72
N THR A 695 13.46 -38.03 2.29
CA THR A 695 12.18 -38.07 1.57
C THR A 695 11.66 -36.65 1.30
N ASP A 696 10.54 -36.49 0.58
CA ASP A 696 9.84 -35.21 0.31
C ASP A 696 9.52 -34.33 1.56
N SER A 697 9.96 -34.74 2.75
CA SER A 697 9.94 -33.99 4.00
C SER A 697 11.35 -33.51 4.38
N PRO A 698 11.54 -32.21 4.65
CA PRO A 698 12.83 -31.64 5.02
C PRO A 698 13.44 -32.31 6.27
N VAL A 699 14.70 -32.72 6.20
CA VAL A 699 15.48 -33.13 7.37
C VAL A 699 16.07 -31.89 8.01
N THR A 700 15.80 -31.65 9.29
CA THR A 700 16.25 -30.45 10.01
C THR A 700 17.42 -30.75 10.94
N ALA A 701 18.41 -29.86 10.94
CA ALA A 701 19.50 -29.84 11.91
C ALA A 701 19.73 -28.41 12.40
N THR A 702 20.10 -28.25 13.66
CA THR A 702 20.50 -26.96 14.22
C THR A 702 22.00 -26.73 14.02
N THR A 703 22.39 -25.50 13.69
CA THR A 703 23.80 -25.12 13.56
C THR A 703 24.54 -25.26 14.89
N GLY A 704 25.78 -25.73 14.82
CA GLY A 704 26.71 -25.67 15.95
C GLY A 704 27.23 -24.24 16.20
N PRO A 705 28.13 -24.05 17.19
CA PRO A 705 28.72 -22.73 17.53
C PRO A 705 29.40 -22.03 16.35
N SER A 706 29.85 -22.81 15.36
CA SER A 706 30.49 -22.34 14.13
C SER A 706 29.52 -22.02 12.98
N GLY A 707 28.21 -22.00 13.21
CA GLY A 707 27.21 -21.68 12.17
C GLY A 707 27.04 -22.76 11.09
N THR A 708 27.53 -23.99 11.35
CA THR A 708 27.50 -25.10 10.39
C THR A 708 26.51 -26.19 10.83
N ALA A 709 25.70 -26.68 9.89
CA ALA A 709 24.82 -27.84 10.07
C ALA A 709 25.32 -29.03 9.21
N ALA A 710 25.19 -30.25 9.71
CA ALA A 710 25.68 -31.45 9.04
C ALA A 710 24.55 -32.48 8.85
N PHE A 711 24.50 -33.09 7.66
CA PHE A 711 23.49 -34.07 7.26
C PHE A 711 24.17 -35.31 6.69
N THR A 712 23.64 -36.49 7.01
CA THR A 712 24.11 -37.75 6.41
C THR A 712 23.09 -38.20 5.37
N VAL A 713 23.53 -38.40 4.13
CA VAL A 713 22.70 -38.71 2.97
C VAL A 713 23.08 -40.10 2.46
N THR A 714 22.12 -41.03 2.38
CA THR A 714 22.41 -42.43 1.99
C THR A 714 21.77 -42.76 0.64
N VAL A 715 22.55 -43.31 -0.29
CA VAL A 715 22.06 -43.74 -1.61
C VAL A 715 21.49 -45.16 -1.52
N PRO A 716 20.20 -45.38 -1.84
CA PRO A 716 19.57 -46.69 -1.74
C PRO A 716 20.22 -47.76 -2.63
N PRO A 717 20.26 -49.01 -2.16
CA PRO A 717 20.70 -50.15 -2.95
C PRO A 717 19.83 -50.30 -4.21
N GLY A 718 20.46 -50.51 -5.37
CA GLY A 718 19.77 -50.69 -6.66
C GLY A 718 19.68 -49.43 -7.54
N THR A 719 20.21 -48.29 -7.09
CA THR A 719 20.28 -47.05 -7.88
C THR A 719 21.35 -47.16 -8.98
N PRO A 720 21.05 -46.84 -10.25
CA PRO A 720 22.02 -46.95 -11.34
C PRO A 720 23.26 -46.06 -11.12
N PRO A 721 24.49 -46.53 -11.42
CA PRO A 721 25.70 -45.73 -11.31
C PRO A 721 25.62 -44.44 -12.15
N GLY A 722 25.96 -43.30 -11.56
CA GLY A 722 25.96 -42.00 -12.24
C GLY A 722 24.61 -41.28 -12.26
N THR A 723 23.59 -41.78 -11.55
CA THR A 723 22.30 -41.08 -11.39
C THR A 723 22.49 -39.76 -10.64
N PRO A 724 22.12 -38.61 -11.24
CA PRO A 724 22.23 -37.32 -10.57
C PRO A 724 21.18 -37.17 -9.48
N PHE A 725 21.55 -36.54 -8.36
CA PHE A 725 20.64 -36.13 -7.29
C PHE A 725 20.80 -34.63 -7.04
N GLY A 726 19.69 -33.96 -6.73
CA GLY A 726 19.68 -32.55 -6.36
C GLY A 726 19.39 -32.38 -4.87
N LEU A 727 20.17 -31.52 -4.19
CA LEU A 727 19.93 -31.15 -2.80
C LEU A 727 19.65 -29.65 -2.69
N THR A 728 18.65 -29.31 -1.90
CA THR A 728 18.26 -27.92 -1.60
C THR A 728 18.25 -27.72 -0.09
N ALA A 729 18.96 -26.69 0.37
CA ALA A 729 18.99 -26.27 1.75
C ALA A 729 18.13 -25.01 1.95
N ARG A 730 17.35 -24.97 3.03
CA ARG A 730 16.59 -23.79 3.48
C ARG A 730 17.00 -23.44 4.90
N VAL A 731 17.15 -22.15 5.18
CA VAL A 731 17.59 -21.64 6.49
C VAL A 731 16.44 -20.84 7.11
N TYR A 732 16.06 -21.18 8.34
CA TYR A 732 14.95 -20.56 9.04
C TYR A 732 15.45 -19.69 10.18
N TRP A 733 14.91 -18.47 10.30
CA TRP A 733 15.06 -17.61 11.47
C TRP A 733 13.75 -17.56 12.26
N GLY A 734 13.81 -17.78 13.58
CA GLY A 734 12.64 -17.62 14.44
C GLY A 734 12.89 -18.04 15.88
N ARG A 735 12.59 -17.12 16.81
CA ARG A 735 12.45 -17.27 18.27
C ARG A 735 12.64 -18.70 18.80
N ALA A 736 13.74 -18.94 19.50
CA ALA A 736 13.66 -19.80 20.67
C ALA A 736 12.72 -19.13 21.67
N THR A 737 11.50 -19.64 21.80
CA THR A 737 10.82 -19.70 23.10
C THR A 737 10.31 -21.12 23.20
N PRO A 738 10.92 -21.91 24.10
CA PRO A 738 11.22 -23.33 23.91
C PRO A 738 10.94 -23.86 22.49
N ALA A 739 11.90 -23.59 21.62
CA ALA A 739 12.13 -24.16 20.28
C ALA A 739 11.08 -23.88 19.17
N GLY A 740 11.15 -22.66 18.61
CA GLY A 740 11.45 -22.43 17.19
C GLY A 740 10.62 -23.14 16.11
N ARG A 741 9.70 -22.39 15.48
CA ARG A 741 8.94 -22.80 14.28
C ARG A 741 8.96 -21.68 13.21
N PRO A 742 8.81 -22.02 11.91
CA PRO A 742 9.78 -21.68 10.86
C PRO A 742 9.28 -20.65 9.83
N LEU A 743 10.17 -19.81 9.30
CA LEU A 743 9.95 -18.94 8.13
C LEU A 743 10.48 -19.53 6.80
N ALA A 744 9.53 -19.87 5.93
CA ALA A 744 9.71 -20.49 4.62
C ALA A 744 10.42 -19.59 3.61
N VAL A 745 11.20 -20.26 2.77
CA VAL A 745 12.18 -19.71 1.86
C VAL A 745 12.02 -20.38 0.47
N GLU A 746 11.44 -19.70 -0.51
CA GLU A 746 11.35 -20.14 -1.93
C GLU A 746 11.59 -18.96 -2.88
N GLY A 747 12.38 -19.21 -3.93
CA GLY A 747 12.76 -18.21 -4.93
C GLY A 747 11.61 -17.81 -5.86
N VAL A 748 11.81 -16.71 -6.57
CA VAL A 748 10.85 -16.12 -7.50
C VAL A 748 10.58 -17.05 -8.69
N THR A 749 9.56 -17.88 -8.53
CA THR A 749 8.31 -17.77 -9.30
C THR A 749 7.25 -17.68 -8.21
N GLY A 750 6.45 -16.60 -8.13
CA GLY A 750 5.48 -16.46 -7.03
C GLY A 750 4.73 -17.77 -6.79
N PRO A 751 4.49 -18.22 -5.54
CA PRO A 751 3.90 -19.53 -5.32
C PRO A 751 2.56 -19.54 -6.03
N VAL A 752 2.46 -20.30 -7.13
CA VAL A 752 1.18 -20.52 -7.79
C VAL A 752 0.27 -21.13 -6.74
N ARG A 753 -0.62 -20.31 -6.19
CA ARG A 753 -1.36 -20.70 -5.00
C ARG A 753 -2.42 -21.68 -5.42
N VAL A 754 -2.14 -22.97 -5.26
CA VAL A 754 -3.12 -24.04 -5.52
C VAL A 754 -4.10 -24.09 -4.35
N VAL A 755 -5.30 -23.54 -4.56
CA VAL A 755 -6.39 -23.59 -3.58
C VAL A 755 -7.42 -24.61 -4.05
N ARG A 756 -7.73 -25.58 -3.20
CA ARG A 756 -8.82 -26.52 -3.47
C ARG A 756 -10.14 -25.94 -2.97
N LEU A 757 -11.15 -25.91 -3.83
CA LEU A 757 -12.53 -25.54 -3.51
C LEU A 757 -13.37 -26.82 -3.53
N ALA A 758 -13.63 -27.37 -2.34
CA ALA A 758 -14.32 -28.64 -2.20
C ALA A 758 -15.16 -28.68 -0.90
N GLY A 759 -16.33 -29.29 -0.99
CA GLY A 759 -17.11 -29.74 0.17
C GLY A 759 -17.18 -31.27 0.24
N ALA A 760 -17.87 -31.81 1.23
CA ALA A 760 -18.12 -33.26 1.32
C ALA A 760 -19.09 -33.72 0.21
N THR A 761 -19.93 -32.81 -0.30
CA THR A 761 -20.87 -33.04 -1.40
C THR A 761 -20.71 -32.01 -2.52
N ARG A 762 -21.22 -32.31 -3.72
CA ARG A 762 -21.27 -31.36 -4.85
C ARG A 762 -21.99 -30.04 -4.51
N PHE A 763 -23.00 -30.09 -3.64
CA PHE A 763 -23.75 -28.90 -3.19
C PHE A 763 -22.89 -27.99 -2.31
N GLU A 764 -22.08 -28.58 -1.43
CA GLU A 764 -21.14 -27.84 -0.59
C GLU A 764 -19.96 -27.33 -1.42
N THR A 765 -19.46 -28.11 -2.38
CA THR A 765 -18.45 -27.65 -3.35
C THR A 765 -18.94 -26.41 -4.10
N ALA A 766 -20.17 -26.42 -4.63
CA ALA A 766 -20.78 -25.24 -5.26
C ALA A 766 -20.85 -24.05 -4.29
N GLY A 767 -21.16 -24.29 -3.01
CA GLY A 767 -21.15 -23.26 -1.99
C GLY A 767 -19.77 -22.70 -1.64
N MET A 768 -18.72 -23.51 -1.73
CA MET A 768 -17.31 -23.09 -1.57
C MET A 768 -16.82 -22.31 -2.78
N VAL A 769 -17.21 -22.74 -3.99
CA VAL A 769 -16.94 -22.02 -5.25
C VAL A 769 -17.60 -20.65 -5.22
N ALA A 770 -18.88 -20.57 -4.85
CA ALA A 770 -19.59 -19.30 -4.71
C ALA A 770 -18.92 -18.39 -3.65
N ALA A 771 -18.48 -18.94 -2.52
CA ALA A 771 -17.77 -18.16 -1.50
C ALA A 771 -16.39 -17.65 -1.96
N ALA A 772 -15.73 -18.37 -2.88
CA ALA A 772 -14.49 -17.92 -3.51
C ALA A 772 -14.73 -16.85 -4.59
N GLU A 773 -15.92 -16.86 -5.21
CA GLU A 773 -16.37 -15.85 -6.17
C GLU A 773 -16.67 -14.53 -5.47
N GLY A 774 -17.36 -14.58 -4.32
CA GLY A 774 -17.71 -13.39 -3.55
C GLY A 774 -18.33 -13.69 -2.18
N PRO A 775 -18.25 -12.74 -1.23
CA PRO A 775 -18.77 -12.94 0.12
C PRO A 775 -20.30 -12.80 0.23
N VAL A 776 -20.93 -12.03 -0.67
CA VAL A 776 -22.38 -11.74 -0.68
C VAL A 776 -22.86 -11.59 -2.11
N PHE A 777 -24.04 -12.12 -2.41
CA PHE A 777 -24.69 -12.02 -3.71
C PHE A 777 -26.18 -11.72 -3.54
N PRO A 778 -26.73 -10.65 -4.14
CA PRO A 778 -28.16 -10.38 -4.06
C PRO A 778 -29.00 -11.39 -4.85
N THR A 779 -28.44 -11.93 -5.93
CA THR A 779 -29.07 -12.94 -6.79
C THR A 779 -28.19 -14.19 -6.88
N ALA A 780 -28.78 -15.38 -6.92
CA ALA A 780 -28.09 -16.62 -7.27
C ALA A 780 -28.82 -17.35 -8.41
N VAL A 781 -28.09 -18.06 -9.26
CA VAL A 781 -28.67 -18.91 -10.31
C VAL A 781 -28.71 -20.35 -9.79
N LEU A 782 -29.90 -20.95 -9.76
CA LEU A 782 -30.10 -22.33 -9.33
C LEU A 782 -30.27 -23.25 -10.54
N VAL A 783 -29.49 -24.33 -10.55
CA VAL A 783 -29.55 -25.40 -11.55
C VAL A 783 -29.73 -26.77 -10.89
N SER A 784 -30.09 -27.80 -11.66
CA SER A 784 -30.18 -29.15 -11.12
C SER A 784 -28.80 -29.75 -10.89
N GLY A 785 -28.54 -30.26 -9.68
CA GLY A 785 -27.30 -30.97 -9.36
C GLY A 785 -27.31 -32.45 -9.75
N ALA A 786 -28.37 -32.95 -10.41
CA ALA A 786 -28.52 -34.36 -10.81
C ALA A 786 -27.94 -34.62 -12.20
N ASP A 787 -27.15 -35.68 -12.36
CA ASP A 787 -26.35 -35.93 -13.57
C ASP A 787 -27.18 -36.02 -14.86
N GLY A 788 -28.39 -36.60 -14.78
CA GLY A 788 -29.32 -36.68 -15.93
C GLY A 788 -29.96 -35.36 -16.37
N HIS A 789 -29.66 -34.24 -15.69
CA HIS A 789 -30.27 -32.93 -15.94
C HIS A 789 -29.25 -31.79 -16.10
N LEU A 790 -27.96 -32.11 -16.18
CA LEU A 790 -26.89 -31.11 -16.28
C LEU A 790 -26.89 -30.33 -17.60
N VAL A 791 -27.44 -30.90 -18.68
CA VAL A 791 -27.41 -30.28 -20.01
C VAL A 791 -28.11 -28.92 -20.05
N ASP A 792 -29.21 -28.76 -19.31
CA ASP A 792 -29.94 -27.48 -19.23
C ASP A 792 -29.14 -26.41 -18.47
N ALA A 793 -28.17 -26.82 -17.67
CA ALA A 793 -27.38 -25.96 -16.81
C ALA A 793 -26.11 -25.44 -17.50
N LEU A 794 -25.64 -26.08 -18.59
CA LEU A 794 -24.41 -25.72 -19.31
C LEU A 794 -24.45 -24.31 -19.91
N THR A 795 -25.65 -23.79 -20.23
CA THR A 795 -25.82 -22.44 -20.74
C THR A 795 -25.98 -21.39 -19.64
N ALA A 796 -25.98 -21.78 -18.36
CA ALA A 796 -26.26 -20.87 -17.25
C ALA A 796 -25.08 -19.94 -16.92
N THR A 797 -23.84 -20.32 -17.24
CA THR A 797 -22.64 -19.53 -16.91
C THR A 797 -22.70 -18.10 -17.44
N PRO A 798 -22.99 -17.85 -18.74
CA PRO A 798 -23.15 -16.48 -19.24
C PRO A 798 -24.17 -15.64 -18.47
N LEU A 799 -25.34 -16.22 -18.16
CA LEU A 799 -26.38 -15.53 -17.41
C LEU A 799 -25.93 -15.19 -16.00
N ALA A 800 -25.33 -16.16 -15.31
CA ALA A 800 -24.77 -15.97 -13.97
C ALA A 800 -23.68 -14.88 -13.98
N SER A 801 -22.80 -14.87 -14.98
CA SER A 801 -21.75 -13.86 -15.15
C SER A 801 -22.30 -12.45 -15.39
N VAL A 802 -23.29 -12.27 -16.27
CA VAL A 802 -23.85 -10.93 -16.52
C VAL A 802 -24.69 -10.41 -15.34
N LEU A 803 -25.28 -11.30 -14.54
CA LEU A 803 -25.97 -10.95 -13.31
C LEU A 803 -25.02 -10.73 -12.11
N GLY A 804 -23.74 -11.09 -12.24
CA GLY A 804 -22.80 -11.12 -11.12
C GLY A 804 -23.26 -12.05 -10.00
N ALA A 805 -23.80 -13.21 -10.36
CA ALA A 805 -24.45 -14.17 -9.47
C ALA A 805 -23.75 -15.53 -9.53
N PRO A 806 -23.64 -16.28 -8.41
CA PRO A 806 -23.04 -17.59 -8.40
C PRO A 806 -24.04 -18.63 -8.94
N ILE A 807 -23.51 -19.73 -9.47
CA ILE A 807 -24.31 -20.93 -9.76
C ILE A 807 -24.31 -21.83 -8.54
N LEU A 808 -25.50 -22.15 -8.02
CA LEU A 808 -25.71 -23.11 -6.95
C LEU A 808 -26.59 -24.27 -7.41
N LEU A 809 -26.45 -25.40 -6.73
CA LEU A 809 -27.05 -26.67 -7.15
C LEU A 809 -28.24 -27.05 -6.28
N THR A 810 -29.30 -27.54 -6.90
CA THR A 810 -30.45 -28.15 -6.20
C THR A 810 -30.28 -29.66 -6.08
N ALA A 811 -30.72 -30.24 -4.96
CA ALA A 811 -30.70 -31.69 -4.69
C ALA A 811 -31.71 -32.51 -5.52
N GLY A 812 -32.18 -31.96 -6.65
CA GLY A 812 -33.15 -32.53 -7.56
C GLY A 812 -34.10 -31.44 -8.10
N ARG A 813 -34.96 -31.80 -9.06
CA ARG A 813 -35.89 -30.84 -9.68
C ARG A 813 -36.90 -30.22 -8.71
N GLN A 814 -37.20 -30.91 -7.60
CA GLN A 814 -38.20 -30.50 -6.60
C GLN A 814 -37.61 -30.26 -5.21
N ARG A 815 -36.27 -30.27 -5.04
CA ARG A 815 -35.64 -30.14 -3.72
C ARG A 815 -34.41 -29.26 -3.76
N LEU A 816 -34.39 -28.19 -2.95
CA LEU A 816 -33.26 -27.27 -2.85
C LEU A 816 -32.02 -27.93 -2.21
N GLY A 817 -32.20 -28.66 -1.11
CA GLY A 817 -31.10 -29.23 -0.33
C GLY A 817 -30.61 -28.27 0.77
N THR A 818 -30.24 -28.84 1.91
CA THR A 818 -29.86 -28.10 3.13
C THR A 818 -28.55 -27.31 2.95
N ALA A 819 -27.55 -27.89 2.29
CA ALA A 819 -26.28 -27.22 1.99
C ALA A 819 -26.47 -25.97 1.11
N THR A 820 -27.37 -26.06 0.13
CA THR A 820 -27.70 -24.94 -0.76
C THR A 820 -28.50 -23.88 -0.02
N ALA A 821 -29.49 -24.26 0.79
CA ALA A 821 -30.23 -23.32 1.64
C ALA A 821 -29.30 -22.57 2.61
N ALA A 822 -28.37 -23.28 3.25
CA ALA A 822 -27.38 -22.69 4.15
C ALA A 822 -26.43 -21.74 3.40
N THR A 823 -26.03 -22.10 2.19
CA THR A 823 -25.20 -21.25 1.33
C THR A 823 -25.94 -19.98 0.91
N LEU A 824 -27.22 -20.07 0.51
CA LEU A 824 -28.04 -18.90 0.19
C LEU A 824 -28.14 -17.92 1.37
N ARG A 825 -28.35 -18.43 2.59
CA ARG A 825 -28.32 -17.62 3.82
C ARG A 825 -26.96 -16.97 4.04
N ARG A 826 -25.88 -17.76 3.95
CA ARG A 826 -24.50 -17.29 4.14
C ARG A 826 -24.12 -16.18 3.16
N LEU A 827 -24.57 -16.31 1.91
CA LEU A 827 -24.27 -15.36 0.84
C LEU A 827 -25.27 -14.20 0.77
N GLY A 828 -26.25 -14.10 1.69
CA GLY A 828 -27.20 -12.99 1.72
C GLY A 828 -28.07 -12.88 0.46
N VAL A 829 -28.38 -14.01 -0.19
CA VAL A 829 -29.18 -14.03 -1.42
C VAL A 829 -30.61 -13.63 -1.14
N GLN A 830 -31.15 -12.69 -1.92
CA GLN A 830 -32.53 -12.20 -1.80
C GLN A 830 -33.43 -12.77 -2.91
N GLN A 831 -32.84 -13.13 -4.05
CA GLN A 831 -33.57 -13.64 -5.20
C GLN A 831 -32.82 -14.79 -5.87
N VAL A 832 -33.56 -15.80 -6.34
CA VAL A 832 -33.00 -16.89 -7.14
C VAL A 832 -33.58 -16.92 -8.54
N VAL A 833 -32.73 -17.16 -9.55
CA VAL A 833 -33.14 -17.43 -10.93
C VAL A 833 -33.02 -18.93 -11.16
N LEU A 834 -34.11 -19.57 -11.58
CA LEU A 834 -34.13 -21.02 -11.82
C LEU A 834 -33.84 -21.29 -13.29
N VAL A 835 -32.89 -22.17 -13.60
CA VAL A 835 -32.54 -22.56 -14.97
C VAL A 835 -32.75 -24.06 -15.15
N GLY A 836 -33.42 -24.43 -16.24
CA GLY A 836 -33.83 -25.80 -16.55
C GLY A 836 -35.17 -26.19 -15.90
N ALA A 837 -35.55 -27.45 -16.05
CA ALA A 837 -36.84 -27.98 -15.58
C ALA A 837 -36.93 -28.17 -14.05
N LEU A 838 -36.63 -27.12 -13.28
CA LEU A 838 -36.85 -27.05 -11.83
C LEU A 838 -38.31 -26.68 -11.52
N ASP A 839 -38.89 -27.31 -10.52
CA ASP A 839 -40.23 -27.02 -10.02
C ASP A 839 -40.17 -25.78 -9.11
N ALA A 840 -40.62 -24.64 -9.63
CA ALA A 840 -40.51 -23.37 -8.94
C ALA A 840 -41.24 -23.36 -7.58
N SER A 841 -42.40 -24.01 -7.49
CA SER A 841 -43.19 -24.08 -6.26
C SER A 841 -42.49 -24.95 -5.21
N ALA A 842 -41.98 -26.11 -5.60
CA ALA A 842 -41.26 -26.99 -4.70
C ALA A 842 -39.91 -26.41 -4.24
N ILE A 843 -39.19 -25.73 -5.13
CA ILE A 843 -37.94 -25.03 -4.77
C ILE A 843 -38.23 -23.84 -3.85
N ALA A 844 -39.28 -23.05 -4.12
CA ALA A 844 -39.68 -21.92 -3.28
C ALA A 844 -39.97 -22.35 -1.83
N ALA A 845 -40.63 -23.50 -1.65
CA ALA A 845 -40.92 -24.06 -0.32
C ALA A 845 -39.66 -24.41 0.49
N GLY A 846 -38.51 -24.63 -0.18
CA GLY A 846 -37.23 -24.91 0.47
C GLY A 846 -36.33 -23.70 0.69
N LEU A 847 -36.69 -22.52 0.17
CA LEU A 847 -35.85 -21.32 0.25
C LEU A 847 -35.76 -20.77 1.68
N PRO A 848 -34.65 -20.13 2.06
CA PRO A 848 -34.59 -19.36 3.30
C PRO A 848 -35.62 -18.23 3.36
N GLU A 849 -35.99 -17.82 4.57
CA GLU A 849 -36.88 -16.67 4.79
C GLU A 849 -36.33 -15.40 4.12
N GLY A 850 -37.21 -14.67 3.43
CA GLY A 850 -36.84 -13.45 2.68
C GLY A 850 -36.28 -13.70 1.28
N VAL A 851 -36.03 -14.95 0.87
CA VAL A 851 -35.53 -15.28 -0.47
C VAL A 851 -36.67 -15.66 -1.40
N ARG A 852 -36.79 -14.97 -2.53
CA ARG A 852 -37.86 -15.22 -3.52
C ARG A 852 -37.36 -15.86 -4.80
N VAL A 853 -38.23 -16.63 -5.45
CA VAL A 853 -38.01 -17.06 -6.84
C VAL A 853 -38.28 -15.88 -7.77
N GLY A 854 -37.30 -15.55 -8.61
CA GLY A 854 -37.40 -14.55 -9.66
C GLY A 854 -37.82 -15.20 -10.99
N ALA A 855 -36.92 -15.14 -11.98
CA ALA A 855 -37.17 -15.73 -13.29
C ALA A 855 -37.00 -17.26 -13.28
N VAL A 856 -37.85 -17.95 -14.05
CA VAL A 856 -37.76 -19.39 -14.32
C VAL A 856 -37.52 -19.58 -15.81
N LEU A 857 -36.30 -20.00 -16.16
CA LEU A 857 -35.82 -20.16 -17.53
C LEU A 857 -35.82 -21.64 -17.90
N ALA A 858 -36.97 -22.12 -18.37
CA ALA A 858 -37.18 -23.50 -18.79
C ALA A 858 -37.88 -23.55 -20.15
N GLY A 859 -37.34 -24.35 -21.07
CA GLY A 859 -37.96 -24.68 -22.35
C GLY A 859 -38.54 -26.10 -22.37
N ARG A 860 -39.33 -26.41 -23.41
CA ARG A 860 -39.80 -27.78 -23.67
C ARG A 860 -38.66 -28.74 -24.05
N THR A 861 -37.57 -28.19 -24.54
CA THR A 861 -36.35 -28.89 -24.98
C THR A 861 -35.12 -28.17 -24.41
N ARG A 862 -33.97 -28.85 -24.38
CA ARG A 862 -32.68 -28.25 -23.99
C ARG A 862 -32.33 -26.99 -24.80
N TYR A 863 -32.63 -27.00 -26.11
CA TYR A 863 -32.49 -25.85 -27.01
C TYR A 863 -33.45 -24.70 -26.66
N GLY A 864 -34.69 -25.03 -26.26
CA GLY A 864 -35.65 -24.02 -25.81
C GLY A 864 -35.23 -23.37 -24.49
N THR A 865 -34.60 -24.13 -23.59
CA THR A 865 -33.99 -23.58 -22.37
C THR A 865 -32.82 -22.67 -22.72
N ALA A 866 -31.89 -23.13 -23.56
CA ALA A 866 -30.74 -22.36 -24.03
C ALA A 866 -31.15 -21.02 -24.66
N ALA A 867 -32.15 -21.02 -25.54
CA ALA A 867 -32.68 -19.79 -26.15
C ALA A 867 -33.27 -18.81 -25.13
N ARG A 868 -33.95 -19.29 -24.08
CA ARG A 868 -34.48 -18.43 -23.00
C ARG A 868 -33.36 -17.85 -22.14
N VAL A 869 -32.34 -18.64 -21.84
CA VAL A 869 -31.16 -18.17 -21.13
C VAL A 869 -30.42 -17.13 -21.96
N ALA A 870 -30.23 -17.38 -23.26
CA ALA A 870 -29.61 -16.43 -24.17
C ALA A 870 -30.39 -15.11 -24.28
N ALA A 871 -31.73 -15.17 -24.32
CA ALA A 871 -32.56 -13.96 -24.29
C ALA A 871 -32.40 -13.18 -22.97
N ALA A 872 -32.28 -13.86 -21.83
CA ALA A 872 -32.05 -13.23 -20.53
C ALA A 872 -30.66 -12.56 -20.46
N VAL A 873 -29.63 -13.18 -21.05
CA VAL A 873 -28.28 -12.56 -21.19
C VAL A 873 -28.38 -11.26 -21.98
N LEU A 874 -29.02 -11.30 -23.16
CA LEU A 874 -29.21 -10.11 -24.00
C LEU A 874 -29.99 -9.00 -23.28
N GLN A 875 -31.01 -9.35 -22.49
CA GLN A 875 -31.77 -8.38 -21.70
C GLN A 875 -30.91 -7.74 -20.61
N ALA A 876 -30.11 -8.52 -19.90
CA ALA A 876 -29.18 -8.01 -18.89
C ALA A 876 -28.13 -7.08 -19.50
N ASP A 877 -27.59 -7.42 -20.67
CA ASP A 877 -26.61 -6.59 -21.38
C ASP A 877 -27.22 -5.30 -21.92
N ALA A 878 -28.42 -5.36 -22.49
CA ALA A 878 -29.13 -4.17 -22.94
C ALA A 878 -29.43 -3.20 -21.78
N ALA A 879 -29.83 -3.72 -20.61
CA ALA A 879 -30.04 -2.93 -19.41
C ALA A 879 -28.73 -2.27 -18.90
N ALA A 880 -27.58 -2.88 -19.20
CA ALA A 880 -26.25 -2.35 -18.91
C ALA A 880 -25.65 -1.49 -20.03
N GLY A 881 -26.40 -1.20 -21.11
CA GLY A 881 -25.95 -0.39 -22.24
C GLY A 881 -24.92 -1.06 -23.15
N ARG A 882 -24.82 -2.40 -23.15
CA ARG A 882 -23.86 -3.17 -23.96
C ARG A 882 -24.52 -3.72 -25.23
N ALA A 883 -23.80 -3.68 -26.35
CA ALA A 883 -24.26 -4.23 -27.62
C ALA A 883 -23.78 -5.69 -27.82
N PRO A 884 -24.64 -6.60 -28.32
CA PRO A 884 -24.25 -7.98 -28.58
C PRO A 884 -23.29 -8.09 -29.77
N ALA A 885 -22.08 -8.63 -29.55
CA ALA A 885 -21.05 -8.75 -30.60
C ALA A 885 -20.66 -10.20 -30.94
N LEU A 886 -20.84 -11.14 -30.00
CA LEU A 886 -20.40 -12.53 -30.13
C LEU A 886 -21.45 -13.48 -29.55
N VAL A 887 -21.62 -14.63 -30.21
CA VAL A 887 -22.34 -15.80 -29.67
C VAL A 887 -21.47 -17.05 -29.75
N LEU A 888 -21.54 -17.92 -28.75
CA LEU A 888 -20.87 -19.23 -28.79
C LEU A 888 -21.90 -20.31 -29.12
N ALA A 889 -21.48 -21.32 -29.86
CA ALA A 889 -22.31 -22.48 -30.19
C ALA A 889 -21.56 -23.77 -29.86
N ALA A 890 -22.16 -24.67 -29.08
CA ALA A 890 -21.51 -25.89 -28.60
C ALA A 890 -22.43 -27.10 -28.66
N SER A 891 -21.86 -28.30 -28.66
CA SER A 891 -22.62 -29.56 -28.77
C SER A 891 -23.66 -29.75 -27.67
N ALA A 892 -24.86 -30.17 -28.08
CA ALA A 892 -25.92 -30.63 -27.19
C ALA A 892 -25.99 -32.16 -27.07
N ALA A 893 -25.08 -32.90 -27.72
CA ALA A 893 -25.15 -34.37 -27.77
C ALA A 893 -24.69 -35.02 -26.47
N ASP A 894 -25.41 -36.06 -26.03
CA ASP A 894 -25.04 -36.83 -24.85
C ASP A 894 -23.65 -37.48 -25.10
N GLY A 895 -22.72 -37.31 -24.16
CA GLY A 895 -21.30 -37.70 -24.32
C GLY A 895 -20.35 -36.59 -24.83
N HIS A 896 -20.89 -35.47 -25.33
CA HIS A 896 -20.14 -34.29 -25.82
C HIS A 896 -20.41 -33.00 -25.04
N LEU A 897 -21.08 -33.10 -23.89
CA LEU A 897 -21.45 -31.98 -23.01
C LEU A 897 -20.26 -31.17 -22.48
N VAL A 898 -19.05 -31.74 -22.56
CA VAL A 898 -17.79 -31.12 -22.14
C VAL A 898 -17.46 -29.89 -22.99
N ASP A 899 -17.85 -29.87 -24.26
CA ASP A 899 -17.59 -28.74 -25.16
C ASP A 899 -18.38 -27.49 -24.73
N ALA A 900 -19.65 -27.67 -24.35
CA ALA A 900 -20.48 -26.60 -23.81
C ALA A 900 -20.02 -26.12 -22.42
N LEU A 901 -19.51 -27.04 -21.59
CA LEU A 901 -18.90 -26.69 -20.31
C LEU A 901 -17.64 -25.82 -20.50
N ALA A 902 -16.75 -26.21 -21.43
CA ALA A 902 -15.53 -25.46 -21.74
C ALA A 902 -15.83 -24.08 -22.35
N ALA A 903 -16.92 -23.95 -23.10
CA ALA A 903 -17.40 -22.67 -23.63
C ALA A 903 -17.89 -21.71 -22.53
N GLY A 904 -18.31 -22.23 -21.37
CA GLY A 904 -18.91 -21.47 -20.26
C GLY A 904 -18.12 -20.22 -19.84
N PRO A 905 -16.87 -20.36 -19.36
CA PRO A 905 -16.06 -19.22 -18.93
C PRO A 905 -15.78 -18.22 -20.05
N ALA A 906 -15.51 -18.70 -21.27
CA ALA A 906 -15.26 -17.85 -22.44
C ALA A 906 -16.49 -17.01 -22.79
N ALA A 907 -17.66 -17.65 -22.82
CA ALA A 907 -18.94 -17.00 -23.05
C ALA A 907 -19.29 -16.00 -21.94
N GLY A 908 -19.10 -16.39 -20.67
CA GLY A 908 -19.32 -15.50 -19.53
C GLY A 908 -18.40 -14.28 -19.50
N ALA A 909 -17.11 -14.47 -19.81
CA ALA A 909 -16.14 -13.37 -19.89
C ALA A 909 -16.44 -12.42 -21.04
N ALA A 910 -16.93 -12.93 -22.17
CA ALA A 910 -17.33 -12.15 -23.33
C ALA A 910 -18.73 -11.51 -23.22
N GLY A 911 -19.52 -11.84 -22.19
CA GLY A 911 -20.95 -11.50 -22.13
C GLY A 911 -21.78 -12.16 -23.26
N ALA A 912 -21.25 -13.22 -23.86
CA ALA A 912 -21.85 -13.89 -25.00
C ALA A 912 -22.77 -15.03 -24.52
N PRO A 913 -23.97 -15.21 -25.10
CA PRO A 913 -24.78 -16.39 -24.83
C PRO A 913 -24.18 -17.65 -25.47
N ILE A 914 -24.56 -18.82 -24.95
CA ILE A 914 -24.25 -20.13 -25.54
C ILE A 914 -25.51 -20.70 -26.18
N LEU A 915 -25.42 -21.07 -27.45
CA LEU A 915 -26.41 -21.84 -28.21
C LEU A 915 -26.00 -23.31 -28.28
N LEU A 916 -26.99 -24.19 -28.34
CA LEU A 916 -26.80 -25.64 -28.34
C LEU A 916 -26.96 -26.22 -29.75
N LEU A 917 -25.92 -26.83 -30.29
CA LEU A 917 -25.94 -27.44 -31.63
C LEU A 917 -26.61 -28.82 -31.59
N PRO A 918 -27.66 -29.06 -32.41
CA PRO A 918 -28.28 -30.37 -32.53
C PRO A 918 -27.39 -31.33 -33.33
N PRO A 919 -27.34 -32.63 -32.97
CA PRO A 919 -26.50 -33.63 -33.67
C PRO A 919 -26.96 -33.90 -35.11
N ALA A 920 -28.20 -33.56 -35.45
CA ALA A 920 -28.73 -33.67 -36.80
C ALA A 920 -29.75 -32.54 -37.07
N GLY A 921 -29.89 -32.16 -38.34
CA GLY A 921 -30.82 -31.12 -38.76
C GLY A 921 -30.34 -29.69 -38.53
N PRO A 922 -31.16 -28.69 -38.90
CA PRO A 922 -30.84 -27.27 -38.74
C PRO A 922 -30.94 -26.81 -37.28
N LEU A 923 -30.38 -25.63 -36.98
CA LEU A 923 -30.53 -24.99 -35.68
C LEU A 923 -32.02 -24.75 -35.37
N PRO A 924 -32.52 -25.06 -34.16
CA PRO A 924 -33.91 -24.81 -33.80
C PRO A 924 -34.28 -23.33 -33.97
N ALA A 925 -35.50 -23.05 -34.44
CA ALA A 925 -35.94 -21.69 -34.79
C ALA A 925 -35.72 -20.66 -33.66
N SER A 926 -35.89 -21.08 -32.39
CA SER A 926 -35.65 -20.23 -31.22
C SER A 926 -34.19 -19.80 -31.06
N GLU A 927 -33.24 -20.67 -31.40
CA GLU A 927 -31.81 -20.35 -31.34
C GLU A 927 -31.34 -19.65 -32.61
N ALA A 928 -31.91 -19.98 -33.77
CA ALA A 928 -31.64 -19.27 -35.02
C ALA A 928 -32.03 -17.79 -34.94
N ALA A 929 -33.16 -17.47 -34.29
CA ALA A 929 -33.57 -16.09 -34.04
C ALA A 929 -32.60 -15.31 -33.13
N ILE A 930 -31.94 -16.01 -32.19
CA ILE A 930 -30.91 -15.40 -31.34
C ILE A 930 -29.62 -15.24 -32.13
N ALA A 931 -29.17 -16.27 -32.86
CA ALA A 931 -27.95 -16.25 -33.66
C ALA A 931 -27.94 -15.11 -34.68
N ALA A 932 -29.09 -14.83 -35.33
CA ALA A 932 -29.23 -13.74 -36.30
C ALA A 932 -28.99 -12.33 -35.73
N ARG A 933 -28.93 -12.17 -34.40
CA ARG A 933 -28.60 -10.89 -33.74
C ARG A 933 -27.11 -10.60 -33.67
N PHE A 934 -26.28 -11.57 -34.04
CA PHE A 934 -24.83 -11.48 -33.94
C PHE A 934 -24.19 -11.55 -35.32
N SER A 935 -23.03 -10.90 -35.48
CA SER A 935 -22.24 -10.93 -36.72
C SER A 935 -21.14 -11.97 -36.71
N ARG A 936 -20.79 -12.51 -35.53
CA ARG A 936 -19.72 -13.48 -35.31
C ARG A 936 -20.19 -14.61 -34.40
N THR A 937 -19.85 -15.85 -34.77
CA THR A 937 -20.16 -17.06 -34.01
C THR A 937 -18.91 -17.88 -33.79
N VAL A 938 -18.62 -18.24 -32.54
CA VAL A 938 -17.54 -19.19 -32.22
C VAL A 938 -18.16 -20.56 -31.93
N VAL A 939 -17.89 -21.52 -32.80
CA VAL A 939 -18.30 -22.92 -32.68
C VAL A 939 -17.25 -23.68 -31.87
N VAL A 940 -17.66 -24.26 -30.75
CA VAL A 940 -16.82 -25.06 -29.86
C VAL A 940 -17.11 -26.55 -30.11
N GLY A 941 -16.11 -27.26 -30.66
CA GLY A 941 -16.21 -28.64 -31.09
C GLY A 941 -16.10 -28.80 -32.61
N ALA A 942 -16.07 -30.05 -33.10
CA ALA A 942 -15.86 -30.35 -34.51
C ALA A 942 -17.06 -29.89 -35.36
N ALA A 943 -16.93 -28.77 -36.06
CA ALA A 943 -18.01 -28.17 -36.86
C ALA A 943 -18.60 -29.12 -37.93
N ALA A 944 -17.78 -29.99 -38.52
CA ALA A 944 -18.23 -30.99 -39.50
C ALA A 944 -19.24 -32.02 -38.92
N ALA A 945 -19.34 -32.14 -37.60
CA ALA A 945 -20.31 -33.00 -36.93
C ALA A 945 -21.72 -32.38 -36.83
N TYR A 946 -21.89 -31.11 -37.21
CA TYR A 946 -23.14 -30.37 -36.98
C TYR A 946 -23.58 -29.63 -38.26
N PRO A 947 -24.58 -30.15 -38.99
CA PRO A 947 -25.13 -29.47 -40.17
C PRO A 947 -25.63 -28.05 -39.90
N ALA A 948 -26.08 -27.78 -38.66
CA ALA A 948 -26.55 -26.47 -38.21
C ALA A 948 -25.51 -25.34 -38.31
N VAL A 949 -24.20 -25.65 -38.37
CA VAL A 949 -23.13 -24.64 -38.45
C VAL A 949 -23.21 -23.81 -39.73
N ALA A 950 -23.68 -24.38 -40.83
CA ALA A 950 -23.81 -23.69 -42.12
C ALA A 950 -24.77 -22.49 -42.07
N GLY A 951 -25.68 -22.44 -41.09
CA GLY A 951 -26.65 -21.36 -40.90
C GLY A 951 -26.22 -20.27 -39.91
N LEU A 952 -24.99 -20.32 -39.37
CA LEU A 952 -24.51 -19.37 -38.36
C LEU A 952 -23.71 -18.21 -39.00
N PRO A 953 -23.81 -16.98 -38.48
CA PRO A 953 -23.07 -15.83 -39.01
C PRO A 953 -21.62 -15.81 -38.53
N GLY A 954 -20.68 -15.47 -39.43
CA GLY A 954 -19.27 -15.18 -39.09
C GLY A 954 -18.59 -16.28 -38.28
N VAL A 955 -18.64 -17.52 -38.78
CA VAL A 955 -18.23 -18.72 -38.05
C VAL A 955 -16.71 -18.83 -37.91
N GLU A 956 -16.26 -18.99 -36.68
CA GLU A 956 -14.92 -19.45 -36.30
C GLU A 956 -15.05 -20.76 -35.53
N VAL A 957 -14.19 -21.75 -35.80
CA VAL A 957 -14.27 -23.08 -35.19
C VAL A 957 -13.08 -23.31 -34.27
N LEU A 958 -13.35 -23.61 -33.01
CA LEU A 958 -12.36 -24.04 -32.02
C LEU A 958 -12.59 -25.51 -31.71
N ALA A 959 -11.70 -26.38 -32.20
CA ALA A 959 -11.80 -27.82 -32.07
C ALA A 959 -10.42 -28.47 -31.84
N GLY A 960 -10.39 -29.56 -31.08
CA GLY A 960 -9.23 -30.43 -30.96
C GLY A 960 -9.56 -31.89 -31.26
N ALA A 961 -8.54 -32.73 -31.38
CA ALA A 961 -8.69 -34.17 -31.63
C ALA A 961 -9.40 -34.91 -30.48
N THR A 962 -9.45 -34.31 -29.29
CA THR A 962 -10.16 -34.83 -28.11
C THR A 962 -10.94 -33.69 -27.44
N ARG A 963 -11.90 -34.01 -26.57
CA ARG A 963 -12.63 -33.01 -25.76
C ARG A 963 -11.71 -32.08 -24.96
N PHE A 964 -10.59 -32.61 -24.46
CA PHE A 964 -9.57 -31.82 -23.75
C PHE A 964 -8.74 -30.96 -24.71
N GLY A 965 -8.59 -31.39 -25.96
CA GLY A 965 -8.02 -30.59 -27.03
C GLY A 965 -8.91 -29.41 -27.41
N THR A 966 -10.23 -29.64 -27.53
CA THR A 966 -11.22 -28.59 -27.76
C THR A 966 -11.23 -27.59 -26.60
N ALA A 967 -11.26 -28.04 -25.35
CA ALA A 967 -11.18 -27.16 -24.18
C ALA A 967 -9.89 -26.30 -24.19
N ALA A 968 -8.72 -26.90 -24.45
CA ALA A 968 -7.47 -26.15 -24.56
C ALA A 968 -7.42 -25.17 -25.74
N ALA A 969 -8.16 -25.43 -26.83
CA ALA A 969 -8.30 -24.50 -27.95
C ALA A 969 -9.13 -23.27 -27.56
N VAL A 970 -10.22 -23.48 -26.82
CA VAL A 970 -11.01 -22.38 -26.21
C VAL A 970 -10.16 -21.60 -25.23
N ASP A 971 -9.44 -22.27 -24.33
CA ASP A 971 -8.59 -21.63 -23.34
C ASP A 971 -7.54 -20.72 -23.99
N ARG A 972 -6.89 -21.19 -25.07
CA ARG A 972 -5.90 -20.40 -25.82
C ARG A 972 -6.51 -19.19 -26.53
N ALA A 973 -7.70 -19.34 -27.10
CA ALA A 973 -8.34 -18.27 -27.88
C ALA A 973 -8.86 -17.13 -27.00
N PHE A 974 -9.40 -17.46 -25.82
CA PHE A 974 -10.04 -16.48 -24.93
C PHE A 974 -9.18 -16.05 -23.74
N PHE A 975 -8.19 -16.85 -23.35
CA PHE A 975 -7.35 -16.59 -22.18
C PHE A 975 -5.86 -16.78 -22.51
N PRO A 976 -5.25 -15.92 -23.35
CA PRO A 976 -3.83 -16.04 -23.71
C PRO A 976 -2.88 -15.65 -22.58
N HIS A 977 -3.32 -14.81 -21.62
CA HIS A 977 -2.52 -14.30 -20.49
C HIS A 977 -3.27 -14.36 -19.16
N PRO A 978 -3.65 -15.56 -18.67
CA PRO A 978 -4.43 -15.70 -17.46
C PRO A 978 -3.58 -15.49 -16.20
N ARG A 979 -4.06 -14.67 -15.26
CA ARG A 979 -3.50 -14.61 -13.90
C ARG A 979 -3.94 -15.80 -13.05
N VAL A 980 -5.18 -16.25 -13.23
CA VAL A 980 -5.77 -17.37 -12.47
C VAL A 980 -6.10 -18.52 -13.42
N VAL A 981 -5.88 -19.75 -12.97
CA VAL A 981 -6.36 -20.96 -13.65
C VAL A 981 -7.40 -21.64 -12.78
N VAL A 982 -8.53 -22.04 -13.35
CA VAL A 982 -9.51 -22.90 -12.69
C VAL A 982 -9.38 -24.30 -13.28
N ALA A 983 -9.19 -25.31 -12.44
CA ALA A 983 -8.96 -26.70 -12.82
C ALA A 983 -10.12 -27.58 -12.35
N GLY A 984 -10.84 -28.19 -13.30
CA GLY A 984 -11.97 -29.07 -13.05
C GLY A 984 -11.76 -30.47 -13.65
N ASN A 985 -12.63 -31.41 -13.30
CA ASN A 985 -12.61 -32.76 -13.87
C ASN A 985 -13.54 -32.81 -15.09
N GLY A 986 -13.01 -33.24 -16.24
CA GLY A 986 -13.74 -33.34 -17.52
C GLY A 986 -14.42 -34.69 -17.76
N GLN A 987 -14.41 -35.60 -16.78
CA GLN A 987 -15.14 -36.87 -16.88
C GLN A 987 -16.65 -36.67 -16.65
N PRO A 988 -17.54 -37.35 -17.41
CA PRO A 988 -18.99 -37.16 -17.32
C PRO A 988 -19.58 -37.25 -15.91
N ALA A 989 -19.04 -38.14 -15.06
CA ALA A 989 -19.49 -38.34 -13.68
C ALA A 989 -19.11 -37.17 -12.71
N HIS A 990 -18.30 -36.20 -13.17
CA HIS A 990 -17.72 -35.15 -12.32
C HIS A 990 -17.87 -33.73 -12.88
N LEU A 991 -18.62 -33.54 -13.98
CA LEU A 991 -18.77 -32.23 -14.65
C LEU A 991 -19.46 -31.16 -13.77
N VAL A 992 -20.19 -31.58 -12.75
CA VAL A 992 -21.03 -30.70 -11.92
C VAL A 992 -20.20 -29.68 -11.15
N ASP A 993 -19.05 -30.08 -10.62
CA ASP A 993 -18.17 -29.17 -9.85
C ASP A 993 -17.56 -28.10 -10.77
N ALA A 994 -17.20 -28.50 -12.00
CA ALA A 994 -16.66 -27.61 -13.02
C ALA A 994 -17.70 -26.59 -13.52
N LEU A 995 -18.96 -27.01 -13.65
CA LEU A 995 -20.07 -26.14 -14.06
C LEU A 995 -20.29 -24.99 -13.06
N ALA A 996 -20.30 -25.28 -11.76
CA ALA A 996 -20.55 -24.27 -10.74
C ALA A 996 -19.48 -23.17 -10.72
N ALA A 997 -18.27 -23.48 -11.20
CA ALA A 997 -17.14 -22.55 -11.27
C ALA A 997 -17.06 -21.74 -12.56
N GLY A 998 -17.99 -21.92 -13.51
CA GLY A 998 -18.03 -21.12 -14.73
C GLY A 998 -18.04 -19.60 -14.45
N PRO A 999 -18.94 -19.08 -13.60
CA PRO A 999 -18.99 -17.64 -13.28
C PRO A 999 -17.74 -17.16 -12.56
N LEU A 1000 -17.19 -17.98 -11.65
CA LEU A 1000 -15.92 -17.75 -10.97
C LEU A 1000 -14.76 -17.59 -11.97
N ALA A 1001 -14.66 -18.46 -12.97
CA ALA A 1001 -13.64 -18.40 -14.00
C ALA A 1001 -13.83 -17.18 -14.91
N ALA A 1002 -15.06 -16.95 -15.39
CA ALA A 1002 -15.41 -15.80 -16.23
C ALA A 1002 -15.11 -14.46 -15.54
N GLY A 1003 -15.51 -14.29 -14.27
CA GLY A 1003 -15.29 -13.06 -13.51
C GLY A 1003 -13.82 -12.76 -13.18
N ARG A 1004 -12.92 -13.73 -13.40
CA ARG A 1004 -11.46 -13.58 -13.25
C ARG A 1004 -10.71 -13.58 -14.57
N ALA A 1005 -11.42 -13.58 -15.71
CA ALA A 1005 -10.82 -13.78 -17.03
C ALA A 1005 -9.90 -15.01 -17.06
N ALA A 1006 -10.34 -16.11 -16.44
CA ALA A 1006 -9.56 -17.31 -16.20
C ALA A 1006 -10.06 -18.49 -17.06
N PRO A 1007 -9.16 -19.36 -17.57
CA PRO A 1007 -9.53 -20.60 -18.23
C PRO A 1007 -10.11 -21.62 -17.24
N LEU A 1008 -10.95 -22.53 -17.76
CA LEU A 1008 -11.40 -23.73 -17.06
C LEU A 1008 -10.69 -24.95 -17.67
N VAL A 1009 -9.51 -25.24 -17.14
CA VAL A 1009 -8.69 -26.36 -17.58
C VAL A 1009 -9.28 -27.67 -17.08
N LEU A 1010 -9.59 -28.57 -18.00
CA LEU A 1010 -10.20 -29.86 -17.68
C LEU A 1010 -9.17 -30.99 -17.59
N LEU A 1011 -9.25 -31.76 -16.50
CA LEU A 1011 -8.44 -32.95 -16.25
C LEU A 1011 -9.19 -34.21 -16.64
N ASP A 1012 -8.44 -35.20 -17.10
CA ASP A 1012 -8.93 -36.55 -17.30
C ASP A 1012 -8.84 -37.32 -15.98
N GLY A 1013 -9.85 -37.14 -15.13
CA GLY A 1013 -9.80 -37.59 -13.74
C GLY A 1013 -8.70 -36.86 -12.97
N GLY A 1014 -7.56 -37.54 -12.76
CA GLY A 1014 -6.36 -36.99 -12.13
C GLY A 1014 -5.17 -36.78 -13.06
N VAL A 1015 -5.35 -36.99 -14.37
CA VAL A 1015 -4.29 -36.88 -15.37
C VAL A 1015 -4.49 -35.58 -16.14
N LEU A 1016 -3.43 -34.78 -16.25
CA LEU A 1016 -3.43 -33.57 -17.08
C LEU A 1016 -3.17 -33.95 -18.55
N PRO A 1017 -4.15 -33.76 -19.45
CA PRO A 1017 -4.00 -34.09 -20.86
C PRO A 1017 -2.88 -33.29 -21.53
N ALA A 1018 -2.25 -33.85 -22.55
CA ALA A 1018 -1.12 -33.21 -23.24
C ALA A 1018 -1.46 -31.83 -23.83
N SER A 1019 -2.69 -31.65 -24.34
CA SER A 1019 -3.17 -30.38 -24.88
C SER A 1019 -3.26 -29.29 -23.80
N SER A 1020 -3.86 -29.62 -22.66
CA SER A 1020 -3.99 -28.74 -21.50
C SER A 1020 -2.64 -28.44 -20.87
N ARG A 1021 -1.73 -29.42 -20.81
CA ARG A 1021 -0.35 -29.23 -20.35
C ARG A 1021 0.40 -28.23 -21.22
N ARG A 1022 0.29 -28.36 -22.55
CA ARG A 1022 0.97 -27.46 -23.51
C ARG A 1022 0.45 -26.03 -23.41
N TYR A 1023 -0.86 -25.86 -23.24
CA TYR A 1023 -1.44 -24.54 -22.97
C TYR A 1023 -0.90 -23.95 -21.67
N LEU A 1024 -0.98 -24.71 -20.56
CA LEU A 1024 -0.52 -24.27 -19.24
C LEU A 1024 0.98 -23.94 -19.20
N ALA A 1025 1.83 -24.72 -19.86
CA ALA A 1025 3.26 -24.42 -19.97
C ALA A 1025 3.52 -23.11 -20.73
N GLY A 1026 2.70 -22.81 -21.74
CA GLY A 1026 2.80 -21.57 -22.51
C GLY A 1026 2.37 -20.31 -21.75
N VAL A 1027 1.58 -20.46 -20.69
CA VAL A 1027 1.08 -19.35 -19.85
C VAL A 1027 1.63 -19.39 -18.42
N ALA A 1028 2.57 -20.28 -18.12
CA ALA A 1028 3.05 -20.56 -16.77
C ALA A 1028 3.54 -19.30 -16.03
N LEU A 1029 4.25 -18.41 -16.74
CA LEU A 1029 4.78 -17.18 -16.16
C LEU A 1029 3.72 -16.09 -15.88
N ASP A 1030 2.52 -16.23 -16.45
CA ASP A 1030 1.41 -15.29 -16.25
C ASP A 1030 0.55 -15.67 -15.02
N VAL A 1031 0.57 -16.95 -14.63
CA VAL A 1031 -0.34 -17.54 -13.64
C VAL A 1031 0.21 -17.42 -12.22
N ASP A 1032 -0.57 -16.81 -11.31
CA ASP A 1032 -0.24 -16.66 -9.88
C ASP A 1032 -1.10 -17.56 -8.96
N ARG A 1033 -2.19 -18.14 -9.49
CA ARG A 1033 -3.15 -18.92 -8.70
C ARG A 1033 -3.83 -20.02 -9.49
N VAL A 1034 -3.99 -21.19 -8.86
CA VAL A 1034 -4.77 -22.31 -9.40
C VAL A 1034 -5.90 -22.67 -8.44
N TRP A 1035 -7.13 -22.73 -8.94
CA TRP A 1035 -8.27 -23.23 -8.19
C TRP A 1035 -8.63 -24.64 -8.64
N VAL A 1036 -8.49 -25.61 -7.75
CA VAL A 1036 -8.84 -27.01 -8.04
C VAL A 1036 -10.23 -27.31 -7.50
N LEU A 1037 -11.13 -27.75 -8.38
CA LEU A 1037 -12.53 -27.99 -8.06
C LEU A 1037 -12.77 -29.44 -7.64
N GLY A 1038 -13.54 -29.61 -6.55
CA GLY A 1038 -13.94 -30.92 -6.06
C GLY A 1038 -12.93 -31.59 -5.13
N GLY A 1039 -13.39 -32.63 -4.43
CA GLY A 1039 -12.59 -33.37 -3.45
C GLY A 1039 -11.43 -34.16 -4.06
N THR A 1040 -10.62 -34.80 -3.21
CA THR A 1040 -9.47 -35.64 -3.65
C THR A 1040 -9.89 -36.86 -4.46
N ALA A 1041 -11.15 -37.31 -4.32
CA ALA A 1041 -11.74 -38.36 -5.15
C ALA A 1041 -12.04 -37.89 -6.60
N SER A 1042 -12.27 -36.59 -6.81
CA SER A 1042 -12.47 -36.00 -8.14
C SER A 1042 -11.14 -35.64 -8.80
N ILE A 1043 -10.29 -34.90 -8.09
CA ILE A 1043 -8.93 -34.55 -8.53
C ILE A 1043 -7.94 -34.91 -7.40
N PRO A 1044 -7.10 -35.95 -7.54
CA PRO A 1044 -6.15 -36.37 -6.51
C PRO A 1044 -5.18 -35.27 -6.07
N ALA A 1045 -4.69 -35.33 -4.83
CA ALA A 1045 -3.74 -34.36 -4.29
C ALA A 1045 -2.45 -34.26 -5.14
N GLY A 1046 -1.94 -35.41 -5.62
CA GLY A 1046 -0.79 -35.45 -6.52
C GLY A 1046 -1.05 -34.80 -7.89
N ALA A 1047 -2.28 -34.83 -8.39
CA ALA A 1047 -2.66 -34.16 -9.64
C ALA A 1047 -2.70 -32.64 -9.47
N ALA A 1048 -3.29 -32.16 -8.37
CA ALA A 1048 -3.30 -30.75 -7.98
C ALA A 1048 -1.88 -30.19 -7.76
N ALA A 1049 -1.00 -30.97 -7.11
CA ALA A 1049 0.39 -30.58 -6.91
C ALA A 1049 1.18 -30.52 -8.23
N ARG A 1050 0.95 -31.47 -9.15
CA ARG A 1050 1.55 -31.45 -10.50
C ARG A 1050 1.09 -30.25 -11.32
N LEU A 1051 -0.19 -29.88 -11.25
CA LEU A 1051 -0.71 -28.66 -11.85
C LEU A 1051 0.05 -27.44 -11.30
N GLY A 1052 0.10 -27.28 -9.97
CA GLY A 1052 0.82 -26.17 -9.33
C GLY A 1052 2.27 -26.07 -9.76
N ARG A 1053 2.99 -27.20 -9.83
CA ARG A 1053 4.37 -27.25 -10.32
C ARG A 1053 4.51 -26.86 -11.79
N LEU A 1054 3.61 -27.34 -12.66
CA LEU A 1054 3.66 -27.04 -14.09
C LEU A 1054 3.53 -25.54 -14.37
N VAL A 1055 2.54 -24.87 -13.75
CA VAL A 1055 2.37 -23.43 -13.90
C VAL A 1055 3.43 -22.64 -13.13
N ALA A 1056 3.99 -23.17 -12.04
CA ALA A 1056 5.09 -22.50 -11.36
C ALA A 1056 6.42 -22.55 -12.14
N THR A 1057 6.69 -23.62 -12.88
CA THR A 1057 8.03 -23.88 -13.45
C THR A 1057 8.10 -23.79 -14.98
N GLY A 1058 6.95 -23.76 -15.67
CA GLY A 1058 6.88 -23.77 -17.13
C GLY A 1058 7.47 -25.03 -17.79
N THR A 1059 7.92 -26.03 -17.01
CA THR A 1059 8.57 -27.25 -17.49
C THR A 1059 7.60 -28.45 -17.44
N PRO A 1060 7.44 -29.20 -18.55
CA PRO A 1060 6.37 -30.22 -18.72
C PRO A 1060 6.50 -31.51 -17.90
#